data_AF-A0A0J0XJ47-F1
#
_entry.id   AF-A0A0J0XJ47-F1
#
_cell.length_a   1.000
_cell.length_b   1.000
_cell.length_c   1.000
_cell.angle_alpha   90.00
_cell.angle_beta   90.00
_cell.angle_gamma   90.00
#
_symmetry.space_group_name_H-M   'P 1'
#
loop_
_entity.id
_entity.type
_entity.pdbx_description
1 polymer ?
#
loop_
_entity_poly.entity_id
_entity_poly.type
_entity_poly.pdbx_seq_one_letter_code
_entity_poly.pdbx_strand_id
1 'polypeptide(L)'
;MSTFTPPPSNPPTRKHSLHYILSPTELARDAPDVPNVSSPTSSHRPLSAPTTHNNSHTTHANGTATTLKDKGKATTTNGTVKFKCTPRPTLDGLPKEILAAIAVYLVVDEHGDGRHPSRMTPLLYSCKSIYNKLQFDNNPVLYNRLFRATFDLGALIRRTQWMFDVNTDVPGTSKKTELFANPRSWAIEYRDRWRLRNRMRDCVRRDKLNLEHIDTDLWALWFLWTENDRKNIEFLREECLFYRWILVNYKDDMLSDSLKSGYPRDTPVKALGIWLAMISGSDLYAERTPAEVDEKIFLLRPYVFACFRYEMTYADWHHRKLPLCKPGCTAHPPVSSYTAQYNRFGHSHRRAPPHFVLGAYLCYMRLLERQPGRIGIKATSSTSFLDEAGTGLFSVNQLMPSIYHDHEWQRNTVCQDPHSSPGLPPLTFHGRLEGFWRGRLLFFDFDAYRQMLAGNKPAVYTGTFATHAVELEIRETVIQVLEDDVGGTGSLMNAGFDDEETEEEQERIRSGYGNKVLTGDELRKPDPPGYTKEILLSGGARSSWGWSRVRGRVRSWDGLVQISIGKSTPHPLGQWIWRGYIHTGGYLIGRWRDTYTPESKSGYEGPLGLVRSGDMYYPSHFPKSLATSTGTTKLDFGPDGVAPGPGPGRMNPFHGNLPKSPESRGSASSGSRESSDEIMDGRKRRFTDEASS
;
A
#
# COMPACT_ATOMS: atom_id res chain seq x y z
N MET A 1 -40.58 -41.65 -31.23
CA MET A 1 -41.95 -41.11 -31.30
C MET A 1 -42.02 -39.83 -30.51
N SER A 2 -42.71 -38.84 -31.08
CA SER A 2 -43.07 -37.52 -30.53
C SER A 2 -42.01 -36.41 -30.54
N THR A 3 -42.07 -35.67 -31.64
CA THR A 3 -41.60 -34.32 -31.91
C THR A 3 -42.31 -33.26 -31.05
N PHE A 4 -41.58 -32.27 -30.54
CA PHE A 4 -42.17 -30.99 -30.13
C PHE A 4 -41.29 -29.82 -30.58
N THR A 5 -41.79 -29.08 -31.56
CA THR A 5 -41.27 -27.80 -32.08
C THR A 5 -41.79 -26.62 -31.23
N PRO A 6 -40.96 -25.63 -30.87
CA PRO A 6 -41.42 -24.39 -30.25
C PRO A 6 -41.82 -23.33 -31.31
N PRO A 7 -42.72 -22.38 -30.97
CA PRO A 7 -43.27 -21.39 -31.91
C PRO A 7 -42.32 -20.18 -32.14
N PRO A 8 -42.53 -19.39 -33.21
CA PRO A 8 -41.65 -18.28 -33.58
C PRO A 8 -41.86 -17.04 -32.70
N SER A 9 -40.77 -16.49 -32.17
CA SER A 9 -40.74 -15.23 -31.43
C SER A 9 -40.73 -14.03 -32.38
N ASN A 10 -41.76 -13.19 -32.32
CA ASN A 10 -41.75 -11.86 -32.92
C ASN A 10 -40.80 -10.91 -32.15
N PRO A 11 -40.14 -9.95 -32.83
CA PRO A 11 -39.14 -9.08 -32.22
C PRO A 11 -39.82 -7.95 -31.41
N PRO A 12 -39.36 -7.63 -30.19
CA PRO A 12 -39.83 -6.44 -29.51
C PRO A 12 -39.17 -5.18 -30.08
N THR A 13 -40.04 -4.30 -30.51
CA THR A 13 -39.79 -2.97 -31.06
C THR A 13 -39.11 -2.06 -30.04
N ARG A 14 -38.05 -1.35 -30.49
CA ARG A 14 -37.42 -0.24 -29.77
C ARG A 14 -38.45 0.86 -29.47
N LYS A 15 -38.68 1.19 -28.19
CA LYS A 15 -39.15 2.53 -27.75
C LYS A 15 -38.50 2.95 -26.42
N HIS A 16 -37.50 3.81 -26.55
CA HIS A 16 -36.97 4.92 -25.73
C HIS A 16 -37.29 5.03 -24.21
N SER A 17 -36.23 4.93 -23.41
CA SER A 17 -36.15 5.16 -21.95
C SER A 17 -35.80 6.61 -21.55
N LEU A 18 -36.50 7.60 -22.13
CA LEU A 18 -36.30 9.03 -21.84
C LEU A 18 -37.29 9.62 -20.82
N HIS A 19 -37.95 8.78 -20.02
CA HIS A 19 -38.97 9.20 -19.05
C HIS A 19 -38.61 8.95 -17.57
N TYR A 20 -37.37 8.55 -17.26
CA TYR A 20 -36.91 8.31 -15.88
C TYR A 20 -36.02 9.43 -15.31
N ILE A 21 -35.78 10.51 -16.07
CA ILE A 21 -34.81 11.56 -15.71
C ILE A 21 -35.46 12.80 -15.07
N LEU A 22 -36.80 12.90 -15.05
CA LEU A 22 -37.47 14.11 -14.57
C LEU A 22 -38.58 13.76 -13.57
N SER A 23 -38.21 13.61 -12.30
CA SER A 23 -39.05 14.07 -11.20
C SER A 23 -38.17 14.42 -9.98
N PRO A 24 -38.41 15.56 -9.30
CA PRO A 24 -37.60 16.00 -8.18
C PRO A 24 -38.05 15.27 -6.92
N THR A 25 -37.12 14.78 -6.11
CA THR A 25 -37.44 14.28 -4.77
C THR A 25 -36.53 14.93 -3.74
N GLU A 26 -37.21 15.80 -3.01
CA GLU A 26 -37.02 16.35 -1.68
C GLU A 26 -35.92 15.75 -0.78
N LEU A 27 -35.29 16.69 -0.07
CA LEU A 27 -34.39 16.52 1.06
C LEU A 27 -34.97 15.62 2.14
N ALA A 28 -34.37 14.45 2.34
CA ALA A 28 -34.39 13.77 3.64
C ALA A 28 -33.06 14.07 4.35
N ARG A 29 -33.13 14.98 5.33
CA ARG A 29 -32.12 15.12 6.38
C ARG A 29 -32.24 13.90 7.28
N ASP A 30 -31.17 13.12 7.37
CA ASP A 30 -30.74 12.38 8.56
C ASP A 30 -29.37 11.77 8.23
N ALA A 31 -28.31 12.45 8.66
CA ALA A 31 -26.94 11.97 8.57
C ALA A 31 -26.52 11.41 9.94
N PRO A 32 -25.90 10.21 10.03
CA PRO A 32 -25.24 9.78 11.24
C PRO A 32 -23.88 10.48 11.39
N ASP A 33 -23.58 10.91 12.61
CA ASP A 33 -22.39 11.68 12.99
C ASP A 33 -21.06 11.07 12.52
N VAL A 34 -20.25 11.92 11.88
CA VAL A 34 -18.87 11.64 11.45
C VAL A 34 -17.92 12.13 12.57
N PRO A 35 -16.93 11.35 13.03
CA PRO A 35 -15.90 11.87 13.91
C PRO A 35 -15.02 12.85 13.15
N ASN A 36 -14.88 14.06 13.69
CA ASN A 36 -14.08 15.14 13.12
C ASN A 36 -12.60 14.74 12.99
N VAL A 37 -12.07 14.73 11.77
CA VAL A 37 -10.63 14.71 11.51
C VAL A 37 -10.15 16.17 11.56
N SER A 38 -9.46 16.52 12.64
CA SER A 38 -8.95 17.88 12.88
C SER A 38 -7.87 18.27 11.85
N SER A 39 -8.10 19.37 11.14
CA SER A 39 -7.08 20.09 10.37
C SER A 39 -6.52 21.25 11.20
N PRO A 40 -5.22 21.61 11.08
CA PRO A 40 -4.65 22.71 11.86
C PRO A 40 -5.19 24.07 11.39
N THR A 41 -5.70 24.86 12.33
CA THR A 41 -6.22 26.22 12.17
C THR A 41 -5.09 27.24 12.04
N SER A 42 -5.14 28.08 10.99
CA SER A 42 -4.39 29.34 10.94
C SER A 42 -5.30 30.49 11.35
N SER A 43 -4.81 31.30 12.27
CA SER A 43 -5.52 32.40 12.92
C SER A 43 -5.39 33.69 12.13
N HIS A 44 -6.51 34.25 11.63
CA HIS A 44 -6.60 35.69 11.37
C HIS A 44 -7.97 36.24 11.80
N ARG A 45 -7.90 37.25 12.67
CA ARG A 45 -8.99 38.02 13.28
C ARG A 45 -9.82 38.79 12.23
N PRO A 46 -11.15 38.95 12.44
CA PRO A 46 -11.97 39.87 11.66
C PRO A 46 -11.98 41.27 12.29
N LEU A 47 -11.99 42.30 11.43
CA LEU A 47 -12.31 43.68 11.80
C LEU A 47 -13.72 44.03 11.32
N SER A 48 -14.41 44.72 12.21
CA SER A 48 -15.83 45.04 12.31
C SER A 48 -16.35 46.06 11.28
N ALA A 49 -17.67 45.97 11.02
CA ALA A 49 -18.49 46.88 10.25
C ALA A 49 -18.55 48.32 10.82
N PRO A 50 -19.17 49.26 10.07
CA PRO A 50 -20.49 49.68 10.52
C PRO A 50 -21.57 49.84 9.43
N THR A 51 -22.79 49.66 9.92
CA THR A 51 -24.15 49.87 9.40
C THR A 51 -24.45 51.25 8.81
N THR A 52 -25.39 51.35 7.84
CA THR A 52 -26.74 51.96 8.05
C THR A 52 -27.61 52.06 6.77
N HIS A 53 -28.87 51.63 6.93
CA HIS A 53 -30.18 52.18 6.48
C HIS A 53 -30.54 52.55 5.02
N ASN A 54 -31.57 51.81 4.54
CA ASN A 54 -32.92 52.25 4.10
C ASN A 54 -33.20 53.16 2.88
N ASN A 55 -34.22 52.67 2.15
CA ASN A 55 -35.36 53.35 1.52
C ASN A 55 -35.32 53.71 0.02
N SER A 56 -36.18 52.98 -0.72
CA SER A 56 -37.23 53.43 -1.65
C SER A 56 -37.21 54.90 -2.16
N HIS A 57 -37.24 55.10 -3.48
CA HIS A 57 -38.45 55.47 -4.24
C HIS A 57 -38.12 55.86 -5.70
N THR A 58 -39.03 55.46 -6.58
CA THR A 58 -39.36 55.99 -7.90
C THR A 58 -39.41 57.53 -7.98
N THR A 59 -38.97 58.14 -9.10
CA THR A 59 -39.81 58.92 -10.06
C THR A 59 -38.99 59.78 -11.04
N HIS A 60 -39.67 60.09 -12.16
CA HIS A 60 -39.32 60.86 -13.36
C HIS A 60 -38.77 62.30 -13.19
N ALA A 61 -38.02 62.77 -14.20
CA ALA A 61 -38.17 64.06 -14.92
C ALA A 61 -37.11 64.13 -16.04
N ASN A 62 -37.40 64.30 -17.34
CA ASN A 62 -37.88 65.47 -18.12
C ASN A 62 -36.95 66.70 -18.19
N GLY A 63 -36.68 67.16 -19.43
CA GLY A 63 -36.36 68.57 -19.77
C GLY A 63 -35.03 68.79 -20.50
N THR A 64 -34.97 68.84 -21.85
CA THR A 64 -34.99 70.06 -22.72
C THR A 64 -33.72 70.94 -22.63
N ALA A 65 -32.82 70.95 -23.62
CA ALA A 65 -32.84 71.61 -24.95
C ALA A 65 -32.28 73.04 -24.95
N THR A 66 -31.20 73.29 -25.72
CA THR A 66 -30.89 74.56 -26.44
C THR A 66 -29.60 74.38 -27.29
N THR A 67 -29.75 74.29 -28.62
CA THR A 67 -29.40 75.31 -29.65
C THR A 67 -27.97 75.28 -30.17
N LEU A 68 -27.80 75.04 -31.47
CA LEU A 68 -27.38 76.07 -32.44
C LEU A 68 -27.52 75.56 -33.89
N LYS A 69 -27.96 76.49 -34.75
CA LYS A 69 -28.23 76.35 -36.18
C LYS A 69 -26.92 76.26 -36.96
N ASP A 70 -26.91 75.55 -38.09
CA ASP A 70 -26.60 76.25 -39.34
C ASP A 70 -27.11 75.55 -40.61
N LYS A 71 -27.40 76.39 -41.61
CA LYS A 71 -28.05 76.06 -42.88
C LYS A 71 -27.07 75.50 -43.91
N GLY A 72 -27.48 74.46 -44.64
CA GLY A 72 -26.79 73.98 -45.84
C GLY A 72 -27.79 73.38 -46.83
N LYS A 73 -27.77 73.90 -48.05
CA LYS A 73 -28.76 73.75 -49.13
C LYS A 73 -28.71 72.34 -49.78
N ALA A 74 -29.88 71.92 -50.25
CA ALA A 74 -30.22 70.72 -51.01
C ALA A 74 -29.13 70.05 -51.88
N THR A 75 -29.11 68.71 -51.91
CA THR A 75 -29.31 67.93 -53.16
C THR A 75 -29.80 66.53 -52.79
N THR A 76 -31.00 66.19 -53.24
CA THR A 76 -31.62 64.87 -53.12
C THR A 76 -30.95 63.92 -54.10
N THR A 77 -30.11 63.02 -53.62
CA THR A 77 -29.76 61.78 -54.34
C THR A 77 -30.27 60.62 -53.52
N ASN A 78 -31.35 60.00 -54.01
CA ASN A 78 -31.87 58.73 -53.54
C ASN A 78 -30.81 57.63 -53.75
N GLY A 79 -29.91 57.48 -52.77
CA GLY A 79 -29.06 56.32 -52.62
C GLY A 79 -29.67 55.43 -51.55
N THR A 80 -30.41 54.39 -51.95
CA THR A 80 -30.85 53.33 -51.06
C THR A 80 -29.61 52.55 -50.59
N VAL A 81 -28.94 53.03 -49.54
CA VAL A 81 -27.87 52.29 -48.88
C VAL A 81 -28.54 51.12 -48.17
N LYS A 82 -28.59 49.96 -48.84
CA LYS A 82 -28.85 48.68 -48.20
C LYS A 82 -27.72 48.44 -47.20
N PHE A 83 -27.93 48.80 -45.93
CA PHE A 83 -27.15 48.23 -44.85
C PHE A 83 -27.35 46.71 -44.93
N LYS A 84 -26.33 45.99 -45.42
CA LYS A 84 -26.21 44.55 -45.26
C LYS A 84 -26.14 44.33 -43.74
N CYS A 85 -27.29 44.08 -43.12
CA CYS A 85 -27.34 43.64 -41.74
C CYS A 85 -26.71 42.24 -41.74
N THR A 86 -25.41 42.17 -41.51
CA THR A 86 -24.73 40.89 -41.30
C THR A 86 -25.44 40.22 -40.12
N PRO A 87 -25.99 39.02 -40.28
CA PRO A 87 -26.67 38.34 -39.20
C PRO A 87 -25.72 38.27 -38.00
N ARG A 88 -26.22 38.63 -36.82
CA ARG A 88 -25.42 38.53 -35.59
C ARG A 88 -24.91 37.09 -35.47
N PRO A 89 -23.64 36.88 -35.12
CA PRO A 89 -23.09 35.54 -34.98
C PRO A 89 -23.95 34.76 -33.99
N THR A 90 -24.50 33.65 -34.45
CA THR A 90 -25.27 32.72 -33.63
C THR A 90 -24.30 31.93 -32.74
N LEU A 91 -24.77 31.48 -31.57
CA LEU A 91 -23.93 30.74 -30.62
C LEU A 91 -23.29 29.50 -31.27
N ASP A 92 -24.02 28.79 -32.12
CA ASP A 92 -23.54 27.63 -32.86
C ASP A 92 -22.53 27.97 -33.97
N GLY A 93 -22.47 29.23 -34.40
CA GLY A 93 -21.48 29.77 -35.33
C GLY A 93 -20.11 30.02 -34.69
N LEU A 94 -19.99 29.99 -33.35
CA LEU A 94 -18.72 30.22 -32.67
C LEU A 94 -17.68 29.12 -32.97
N PRO A 95 -16.37 29.45 -32.94
CA PRO A 95 -15.29 28.46 -33.03
C PRO A 95 -15.38 27.39 -31.94
N LYS A 96 -14.90 26.18 -32.24
CA LYS A 96 -14.98 25.03 -31.33
C LYS A 96 -14.25 25.29 -30.01
N GLU A 97 -13.18 26.08 -30.04
CA GLU A 97 -12.35 26.45 -28.90
C GLU A 97 -13.12 27.35 -27.92
N ILE A 98 -13.93 28.28 -28.45
CA ILE A 98 -14.75 29.19 -27.65
C ILE A 98 -15.92 28.42 -27.03
N LEU A 99 -16.59 27.56 -27.80
CA LEU A 99 -17.63 26.69 -27.26
C LEU A 99 -17.07 25.73 -26.18
N ALA A 100 -15.86 25.22 -26.37
CA ALA A 100 -15.18 24.42 -25.36
C ALA A 100 -14.85 25.22 -24.11
N ALA A 101 -14.43 26.48 -24.23
CA ALA A 101 -14.21 27.37 -23.08
C ALA A 101 -15.51 27.61 -22.30
N ILE A 102 -16.62 27.89 -23.01
CA ILE A 102 -17.96 28.01 -22.39
C ILE A 102 -18.30 26.71 -21.64
N ALA A 103 -18.12 25.56 -22.28
CA ALA A 103 -18.37 24.26 -21.66
C ALA A 103 -17.52 24.02 -20.40
N VAL A 104 -16.24 24.45 -20.39
CA VAL A 104 -15.40 24.41 -19.18
C VAL A 104 -15.98 25.29 -18.08
N TYR A 105 -16.36 26.53 -18.36
CA TYR A 105 -16.96 27.44 -17.36
C TYR A 105 -18.34 27.01 -16.86
N LEU A 106 -19.04 26.10 -17.55
CA LEU A 106 -20.26 25.49 -17.04
C LEU A 106 -19.99 24.39 -16.00
N VAL A 107 -18.83 23.74 -16.08
CA VAL A 107 -18.49 22.58 -15.26
C VAL A 107 -17.52 22.95 -14.14
N VAL A 108 -16.60 23.88 -14.38
CA VAL A 108 -15.58 24.32 -13.44
C VAL A 108 -16.08 25.54 -12.68
N ASP A 109 -15.93 25.52 -11.36
CA ASP A 109 -16.35 26.63 -10.50
C ASP A 109 -15.36 27.82 -10.50
N GLU A 110 -15.68 28.85 -9.72
CA GLU A 110 -14.85 30.04 -9.55
C GLU A 110 -13.48 29.78 -8.91
N HIS A 111 -13.32 28.66 -8.20
CA HIS A 111 -12.06 28.24 -7.59
C HIS A 111 -11.19 27.39 -8.53
N GLY A 112 -11.69 27.04 -9.72
CA GLY A 112 -10.98 26.20 -10.67
C GLY A 112 -11.17 24.69 -10.44
N ASP A 113 -12.15 24.30 -9.64
CA ASP A 113 -12.45 22.92 -9.29
C ASP A 113 -13.60 22.37 -10.14
N GLY A 114 -13.33 21.27 -10.84
CA GLY A 114 -14.28 20.65 -11.76
C GLY A 114 -15.44 19.98 -11.03
N ARG A 115 -16.67 20.33 -11.37
CA ARG A 115 -17.92 19.69 -10.89
C ARG A 115 -18.37 18.57 -11.82
N HIS A 116 -19.54 17.99 -11.51
CA HIS A 116 -20.12 16.92 -12.31
C HIS A 116 -20.37 17.34 -13.78
N PRO A 117 -19.95 16.55 -14.79
CA PRO A 117 -20.03 16.92 -16.21
C PRO A 117 -21.45 17.06 -16.76
N SER A 118 -22.47 16.61 -16.02
CA SER A 118 -23.88 16.80 -16.40
C SER A 118 -24.29 18.28 -16.48
N ARG A 119 -23.52 19.20 -15.91
CA ARG A 119 -23.72 20.65 -16.08
C ARG A 119 -23.59 21.09 -17.55
N MET A 120 -22.87 20.32 -18.37
CA MET A 120 -22.73 20.56 -19.81
C MET A 120 -23.95 20.06 -20.61
N THR A 121 -24.78 19.21 -20.02
CA THR A 121 -25.91 18.55 -20.70
C THR A 121 -26.90 19.53 -21.36
N PRO A 122 -27.34 20.64 -20.71
CA PRO A 122 -28.23 21.61 -21.35
C PRO A 122 -27.59 22.27 -22.60
N LEU A 123 -26.28 22.58 -22.54
CA LEU A 123 -25.56 23.14 -23.68
C LEU A 123 -25.47 22.14 -24.83
N LEU A 124 -25.17 20.86 -24.54
CA LEU A 124 -25.10 19.81 -25.56
C LEU A 124 -26.43 19.56 -26.25
N TYR A 125 -27.56 19.73 -25.55
CA TYR A 125 -28.89 19.55 -26.11
C TYR A 125 -29.45 20.80 -26.80
N SER A 126 -28.74 21.93 -26.80
CA SER A 126 -29.22 23.17 -27.41
C SER A 126 -29.25 23.12 -28.95
N CYS A 127 -28.25 22.51 -29.59
CA CYS A 127 -28.13 22.45 -31.05
C CYS A 127 -27.23 21.29 -31.51
N LYS A 128 -27.59 20.62 -32.62
CA LYS A 128 -26.78 19.55 -33.24
C LYS A 128 -25.37 20.02 -33.62
N SER A 129 -25.23 21.27 -34.08
CA SER A 129 -23.92 21.86 -34.42
C SER A 129 -23.03 21.98 -33.17
N ILE A 130 -23.58 22.48 -32.06
CA ILE A 130 -22.87 22.59 -30.78
C ILE A 130 -22.51 21.21 -30.25
N TYR A 131 -23.45 20.26 -30.26
CA TYR A 131 -23.20 18.87 -29.88
C TYR A 131 -22.02 18.28 -30.67
N ASN A 132 -22.04 18.38 -32.00
CA ASN A 132 -20.99 17.83 -32.85
C ASN A 132 -19.61 18.47 -32.60
N LYS A 133 -19.56 19.74 -32.20
CA LYS A 133 -18.31 20.45 -31.86
C LYS A 133 -17.78 20.11 -30.45
N LEU A 134 -18.65 19.70 -29.52
CA LEU A 134 -18.30 19.49 -28.11
C LEU A 134 -18.28 18.03 -27.68
N GLN A 135 -18.86 17.12 -28.45
CA GLN A 135 -18.91 15.71 -28.10
C GLN A 135 -17.51 15.09 -27.90
N PHE A 136 -17.48 14.04 -27.09
CA PHE A 136 -16.27 13.33 -26.66
C PHE A 136 -15.26 13.04 -27.77
N ASP A 137 -15.71 12.38 -28.85
CA ASP A 137 -14.81 11.95 -29.91
C ASP A 137 -14.25 13.09 -30.77
N ASN A 138 -14.97 14.21 -30.83
CA ASN A 138 -14.60 15.36 -31.67
C ASN A 138 -13.81 16.41 -30.92
N ASN A 139 -13.84 16.42 -29.58
CA ASN A 139 -13.18 17.45 -28.78
C ASN A 139 -12.44 16.88 -27.56
N PRO A 140 -11.42 16.02 -27.75
CA PRO A 140 -10.64 15.47 -26.64
C PRO A 140 -9.93 16.56 -25.80
N VAL A 141 -9.64 17.72 -26.39
CA VAL A 141 -9.00 18.86 -25.69
C VAL A 141 -9.91 19.41 -24.59
N LEU A 142 -11.22 19.52 -24.84
CA LEU A 142 -12.19 19.91 -23.81
C LEU A 142 -12.14 18.97 -22.61
N TYR A 143 -12.20 17.65 -22.83
CA TYR A 143 -12.23 16.67 -21.74
C TYR A 143 -10.88 16.53 -21.03
N ASN A 144 -9.76 16.79 -21.71
CA ASN A 144 -8.47 16.97 -21.05
C ASN A 144 -8.48 18.18 -20.10
N ARG A 145 -9.01 19.33 -20.54
CA ARG A 145 -9.16 20.51 -19.66
C ARG A 145 -10.05 20.22 -18.45
N LEU A 146 -11.15 19.50 -18.65
CA LEU A 146 -12.03 19.08 -17.55
C LEU A 146 -11.31 18.12 -16.60
N PHE A 147 -10.57 17.13 -17.11
CA PHE A 147 -9.75 16.23 -16.29
C PHE A 147 -8.82 17.01 -15.35
N ARG A 148 -8.08 17.97 -15.92
CA ARG A 148 -7.12 18.79 -15.17
C ARG A 148 -7.78 19.70 -14.13
N ALA A 149 -9.04 20.08 -14.33
CA ALA A 149 -9.81 20.83 -13.35
C ALA A 149 -10.36 19.94 -12.22
N THR A 150 -10.71 18.68 -12.53
CA THR A 150 -11.35 17.73 -11.60
C THR A 150 -10.35 16.91 -10.76
N PHE A 151 -9.17 16.57 -11.29
CA PHE A 151 -8.28 15.60 -10.66
C PHE A 151 -6.87 16.16 -10.42
N ASP A 152 -6.20 15.60 -9.41
CA ASP A 152 -4.82 15.94 -9.09
C ASP A 152 -3.84 15.40 -10.15
N LEU A 153 -2.81 16.20 -10.45
CA LEU A 153 -1.80 15.89 -11.48
C LEU A 153 -0.39 15.73 -10.92
N GLY A 154 -0.15 16.14 -9.67
CA GLY A 154 1.19 16.26 -9.09
C GLY A 154 1.98 14.95 -9.13
N ALA A 155 1.43 13.89 -8.56
CA ALA A 155 2.04 12.56 -8.58
C ALA A 155 2.24 12.02 -10.00
N LEU A 156 1.26 12.21 -10.88
CA LEU A 156 1.36 11.72 -12.25
C LEU A 156 2.54 12.35 -12.99
N ILE A 157 2.72 13.67 -12.85
CA ILE A 157 3.85 14.40 -13.44
C ILE A 157 5.18 13.88 -12.87
N ARG A 158 5.32 13.78 -11.55
CA ARG A 158 6.56 13.31 -10.90
C ARG A 158 6.93 11.89 -11.29
N ARG A 159 5.97 10.96 -11.27
CA ARG A 159 6.17 9.54 -11.60
C ARG A 159 6.53 9.33 -13.07
N THR A 160 5.96 10.14 -13.95
CA THR A 160 6.29 10.13 -15.37
C THR A 160 7.69 10.66 -15.63
N GLN A 161 8.06 11.75 -14.96
CA GLN A 161 9.42 12.28 -15.06
C GLN A 161 10.43 11.26 -14.55
N TRP A 162 10.18 10.64 -13.39
CA TRP A 162 11.03 9.58 -12.87
C TRP A 162 11.15 8.38 -13.83
N MET A 163 10.06 7.94 -14.45
CA MET A 163 10.09 6.90 -15.47
C MET A 163 10.95 7.30 -16.67
N PHE A 164 10.91 8.58 -17.07
CA PHE A 164 11.75 9.10 -18.14
C PHE A 164 13.22 9.04 -17.74
N ASP A 165 13.56 9.50 -16.54
CA ASP A 165 14.94 9.57 -16.04
C ASP A 165 15.57 8.18 -15.83
N VAL A 166 14.79 7.18 -15.43
CA VAL A 166 15.29 5.81 -15.18
C VAL A 166 15.34 4.95 -16.45
N ASN A 167 14.45 5.16 -17.42
CA ASN A 167 14.42 4.36 -18.65
C ASN A 167 15.40 4.86 -19.74
N THR A 168 16.05 6.01 -19.59
CA THR A 168 17.00 6.53 -20.59
C THR A 168 18.27 5.70 -20.73
N ASP A 169 18.59 4.86 -19.75
CA ASP A 169 19.85 4.10 -19.71
C ASP A 169 19.70 2.61 -20.08
N VAL A 170 18.50 2.16 -20.48
CA VAL A 170 18.26 0.75 -20.88
C VAL A 170 18.41 0.59 -22.39
N PRO A 171 19.46 -0.12 -22.90
CA PRO A 171 19.63 -0.35 -24.34
C PRO A 171 18.43 -1.08 -24.93
N GLY A 172 17.83 -0.52 -25.99
CA GLY A 172 16.72 -1.15 -26.71
C GLY A 172 15.30 -0.73 -26.28
N THR A 173 15.13 0.14 -25.27
CA THR A 173 13.83 0.78 -25.01
C THR A 173 13.59 1.93 -25.98
N SER A 174 13.12 1.56 -27.18
CA SER A 174 12.84 2.50 -28.25
C SER A 174 11.66 3.41 -27.93
N LYS A 175 11.94 4.72 -27.94
CA LYS A 175 11.05 5.90 -27.92
C LYS A 175 10.66 6.46 -26.55
N LYS A 176 11.21 7.65 -26.28
CA LYS A 176 10.63 8.71 -25.43
C LYS A 176 9.18 8.96 -25.85
N THR A 177 8.26 8.14 -25.34
CA THR A 177 6.85 8.32 -25.63
C THR A 177 6.34 9.29 -24.57
N GLU A 178 6.06 10.52 -24.98
CA GLU A 178 5.31 11.45 -24.14
C GLU A 178 3.89 10.89 -23.96
N LEU A 179 3.73 9.97 -23.00
CA LEU A 179 2.49 9.22 -22.72
C LEU A 179 1.28 10.15 -22.52
N PHE A 180 1.55 11.43 -22.21
CA PHE A 180 0.60 12.48 -21.91
C PHE A 180 0.48 13.58 -22.97
N ALA A 181 1.21 13.50 -24.09
CA ALA A 181 1.12 14.49 -25.16
C ALA A 181 -0.24 14.45 -25.87
N ASN A 182 -0.86 13.27 -25.94
CA ASN A 182 -2.13 13.07 -26.64
C ASN A 182 -3.33 13.47 -25.75
N PRO A 183 -4.09 14.54 -26.07
CA PRO A 183 -5.28 14.93 -25.30
C PRO A 183 -6.36 13.85 -25.23
N ARG A 184 -6.42 12.94 -26.22
CA ARG A 184 -7.41 11.86 -26.25
C ARG A 184 -7.20 10.84 -25.13
N SER A 185 -5.95 10.57 -24.75
CA SER A 185 -5.63 9.68 -23.64
C SER A 185 -6.18 10.21 -22.31
N TRP A 186 -6.04 11.51 -22.06
CA TRP A 186 -6.63 12.20 -20.91
C TRP A 186 -8.16 12.21 -20.92
N ALA A 187 -8.75 12.45 -22.10
CA ALA A 187 -10.20 12.38 -22.26
C ALA A 187 -10.75 10.99 -21.91
N ILE A 188 -10.07 9.93 -22.35
CA ILE A 188 -10.44 8.54 -22.02
C ILE A 188 -10.37 8.30 -20.51
N GLU A 189 -9.29 8.69 -19.86
CA GLU A 189 -9.14 8.58 -18.40
C GLU A 189 -10.27 9.33 -17.66
N TYR A 190 -10.61 10.55 -18.10
CA TYR A 190 -11.72 11.32 -17.53
C TYR A 190 -13.04 10.57 -17.59
N ARG A 191 -13.39 10.06 -18.79
CA ARG A 191 -14.60 9.27 -19.01
C ARG A 191 -14.60 8.02 -18.13
N ASP A 192 -13.48 7.32 -18.02
CA ASP A 192 -13.40 6.04 -17.34
C ASP A 192 -13.51 6.21 -15.80
N ARG A 193 -13.00 7.32 -15.22
CA ARG A 193 -13.24 7.68 -13.82
C ARG A 193 -14.71 7.98 -13.52
N TRP A 194 -15.42 8.67 -14.41
CA TRP A 194 -16.87 8.88 -14.26
C TRP A 194 -17.69 7.58 -14.44
N ARG A 195 -17.21 6.63 -15.25
CA ARG A 195 -17.82 5.30 -15.37
C ARG A 195 -17.59 4.46 -14.11
N LEU A 196 -16.39 4.48 -13.53
CA LEU A 196 -16.07 3.88 -12.23
C LEU A 196 -17.06 4.38 -11.17
N ARG A 197 -17.23 5.70 -11.07
CA ARG A 197 -18.19 6.34 -10.15
C ARG A 197 -19.60 5.75 -10.27
N ASN A 198 -20.10 5.56 -11.49
CA ASN A 198 -21.43 4.98 -11.71
C ASN A 198 -21.50 3.52 -11.25
N ARG A 199 -20.48 2.71 -11.53
CA ARG A 199 -20.40 1.32 -11.08
C ARG A 199 -20.35 1.22 -9.55
N MET A 200 -19.55 2.05 -8.90
CA MET A 200 -19.41 2.05 -7.44
C MET A 200 -20.75 2.38 -6.75
N ARG A 201 -21.45 3.41 -7.23
CA ARG A 201 -22.76 3.77 -6.67
C ARG A 201 -23.82 2.71 -6.92
N ASP A 202 -23.76 2.03 -8.05
CA ASP A 202 -24.64 0.89 -8.33
C ASP A 202 -24.39 -0.26 -7.34
N CYS A 203 -23.11 -0.55 -7.02
CA CYS A 203 -22.75 -1.54 -6.00
C CYS A 203 -23.28 -1.15 -4.62
N VAL A 204 -23.09 0.11 -4.20
CA VAL A 204 -23.60 0.62 -2.90
C VAL A 204 -25.12 0.55 -2.83
N ARG A 205 -25.82 0.88 -3.92
CA ARG A 205 -27.29 0.83 -3.99
C ARG A 205 -27.83 -0.60 -3.91
N ARG A 206 -27.09 -1.58 -4.45
CA ARG A 206 -27.47 -3.00 -4.44
C ARG A 206 -26.93 -3.76 -3.23
N ASP A 207 -26.06 -3.14 -2.44
CA ASP A 207 -25.27 -3.77 -1.37
C ASP A 207 -24.55 -5.04 -1.85
N LYS A 208 -23.98 -4.98 -3.07
CA LYS A 208 -23.33 -6.12 -3.72
C LYS A 208 -22.25 -5.67 -4.70
N LEU A 209 -21.11 -6.35 -4.70
CA LEU A 209 -20.02 -6.10 -5.65
C LEU A 209 -20.38 -6.50 -7.09
N ASN A 210 -19.89 -5.70 -8.03
CA ASN A 210 -19.80 -6.08 -9.43
C ASN A 210 -18.42 -6.68 -9.71
N LEU A 211 -18.38 -8.00 -9.96
CA LEU A 211 -17.13 -8.73 -10.18
C LEU A 211 -16.55 -8.56 -11.59
N GLU A 212 -17.33 -8.09 -12.58
CA GLU A 212 -16.90 -8.01 -13.99
C GLU A 212 -15.73 -7.03 -14.21
N HIS A 213 -15.64 -5.98 -13.38
CA HIS A 213 -14.67 -4.90 -13.56
C HIS A 213 -13.81 -4.64 -12.31
N ILE A 214 -13.86 -5.53 -11.33
CA ILE A 214 -13.31 -5.26 -9.99
C ILE A 214 -11.81 -4.97 -10.01
N ASP A 215 -11.03 -5.69 -10.82
CA ASP A 215 -9.58 -5.46 -10.94
C ASP A 215 -9.26 -4.05 -11.46
N THR A 216 -9.94 -3.64 -12.53
CA THR A 216 -9.76 -2.32 -13.13
C THR A 216 -10.25 -1.22 -12.18
N ASP A 217 -11.35 -1.46 -11.48
CA ASP A 217 -11.93 -0.49 -10.55
C ASP A 217 -11.02 -0.29 -9.33
N LEU A 218 -10.49 -1.36 -8.73
CA LEU A 218 -9.57 -1.28 -7.61
C LEU A 218 -8.24 -0.63 -7.99
N TRP A 219 -7.70 -0.87 -9.19
CA TRP A 219 -6.51 -0.16 -9.67
C TRP A 219 -6.79 1.33 -9.89
N ALA A 220 -7.93 1.69 -10.47
CA ALA A 220 -8.32 3.09 -10.63
C ALA A 220 -8.47 3.78 -9.27
N LEU A 221 -9.05 3.10 -8.28
CA LEU A 221 -9.14 3.57 -6.90
C LEU A 221 -7.76 3.71 -6.24
N TRP A 222 -6.86 2.75 -6.44
CA TRP A 222 -5.48 2.81 -5.96
C TRP A 222 -4.77 4.05 -6.49
N PHE A 223 -4.90 4.35 -7.79
CA PHE A 223 -4.34 5.57 -8.35
C PHE A 223 -5.01 6.82 -7.79
N LEU A 224 -6.34 6.88 -7.69
CA LEU A 224 -7.03 8.04 -7.13
C LEU A 224 -6.57 8.37 -5.70
N TRP A 225 -6.39 7.35 -4.85
CA TRP A 225 -5.90 7.53 -3.48
C TRP A 225 -4.41 7.88 -3.42
N THR A 226 -3.55 7.14 -4.13
CA THR A 226 -2.09 7.36 -4.07
C THR A 226 -1.61 8.58 -4.86
N GLU A 227 -2.45 9.15 -5.72
CA GLU A 227 -2.20 10.39 -6.46
C GLU A 227 -2.95 11.59 -5.86
N ASN A 228 -3.59 11.41 -4.70
CA ASN A 228 -4.35 12.47 -4.06
C ASN A 228 -3.43 13.55 -3.48
N ASP A 229 -3.64 14.78 -3.93
CA ASP A 229 -3.05 15.99 -3.35
C ASP A 229 -4.12 16.99 -2.89
N ARG A 230 -5.42 16.71 -3.13
CA ARG A 230 -6.62 17.30 -2.49
C ARG A 230 -7.89 16.99 -3.28
N LYS A 231 -7.83 17.04 -4.62
CA LYS A 231 -9.02 16.96 -5.49
C LYS A 231 -9.56 15.54 -5.59
N ASN A 232 -8.68 14.54 -5.67
CA ASN A 232 -9.11 13.16 -5.87
C ASN A 232 -9.95 12.63 -4.70
N ILE A 233 -9.64 13.02 -3.46
CA ILE A 233 -10.40 12.59 -2.27
C ILE A 233 -11.82 13.18 -2.26
N GLU A 234 -12.01 14.41 -2.74
CA GLU A 234 -13.35 15.00 -2.86
C GLU A 234 -14.20 14.20 -3.85
N PHE A 235 -13.63 13.85 -5.01
CA PHE A 235 -14.29 12.96 -5.96
C PHE A 235 -14.62 11.59 -5.36
N LEU A 236 -13.67 10.96 -4.66
CA LEU A 236 -13.87 9.66 -4.03
C LEU A 236 -14.98 9.68 -2.96
N ARG A 237 -15.02 10.73 -2.14
CA ARG A 237 -15.97 10.88 -1.04
C ARG A 237 -17.37 11.23 -1.54
N GLU A 238 -17.48 12.32 -2.31
CA GLU A 238 -18.77 12.90 -2.71
C GLU A 238 -19.40 12.15 -3.88
N GLU A 239 -18.59 11.83 -4.90
CA GLU A 239 -19.12 11.25 -6.13
C GLU A 239 -19.17 9.73 -6.08
N CYS A 240 -18.09 9.07 -5.64
CA CYS A 240 -17.99 7.61 -5.64
C CYS A 240 -18.60 6.92 -4.41
N LEU A 241 -18.91 7.66 -3.32
CA LEU A 241 -19.33 7.09 -2.03
C LEU A 241 -18.35 6.02 -1.51
N PHE A 242 -17.05 6.28 -1.65
CA PHE A 242 -15.99 5.28 -1.43
C PHE A 242 -16.12 4.52 -0.09
N TYR A 243 -16.35 5.22 1.03
CA TYR A 243 -16.42 4.57 2.35
C TYR A 243 -17.59 3.60 2.49
N ARG A 244 -18.71 3.84 1.81
CA ARG A 244 -19.82 2.88 1.77
C ARG A 244 -19.46 1.71 0.87
N TRP A 245 -18.82 1.98 -0.27
CA TRP A 245 -18.41 0.97 -1.23
C TRP A 245 -17.37 0.00 -0.67
N ILE A 246 -16.34 0.48 0.03
CA ILE A 246 -15.27 -0.37 0.57
C ILE A 246 -15.78 -1.35 1.64
N LEU A 247 -16.85 -0.99 2.37
CA LEU A 247 -17.53 -1.89 3.29
C LEU A 247 -18.26 -3.04 2.57
N VAL A 248 -18.90 -2.75 1.43
CA VAL A 248 -19.47 -3.80 0.55
C VAL A 248 -18.36 -4.70 0.05
N ASN A 249 -17.23 -4.12 -0.40
CA ASN A 249 -16.09 -4.88 -0.90
C ASN A 249 -15.52 -5.83 0.16
N TYR A 250 -15.38 -5.34 1.39
CA TYR A 250 -14.91 -6.13 2.53
C TYR A 250 -15.82 -7.34 2.81
N LYS A 251 -17.14 -7.16 2.82
CA LYS A 251 -18.09 -8.25 3.09
C LYS A 251 -18.11 -9.30 1.98
N ASP A 252 -18.17 -8.86 0.72
CA ASP A 252 -18.35 -9.76 -0.42
C ASP A 252 -17.08 -10.53 -0.79
N ASP A 253 -15.88 -9.97 -0.59
CA ASP A 253 -14.61 -10.60 -0.98
C ASP A 253 -13.85 -11.19 0.22
N MET A 254 -13.51 -10.36 1.21
CA MET A 254 -12.65 -10.79 2.33
C MET A 254 -13.35 -11.76 3.29
N LEU A 255 -14.57 -11.44 3.71
CA LEU A 255 -15.34 -12.26 4.64
C LEU A 255 -15.76 -13.59 3.99
N SER A 256 -16.32 -13.53 2.77
CA SER A 256 -16.85 -14.72 2.09
C SER A 256 -15.77 -15.79 1.80
N ASP A 257 -14.54 -15.39 1.47
CA ASP A 257 -13.45 -16.32 1.18
C ASP A 257 -12.83 -16.92 2.44
N SER A 258 -12.87 -16.19 3.56
CA SER A 258 -12.33 -16.65 4.85
C SER A 258 -13.23 -17.67 5.56
N LEU A 259 -14.51 -17.73 5.18
CA LEU A 259 -15.45 -18.76 5.65
C LEU A 259 -15.23 -20.11 4.96
N LYS A 260 -14.40 -20.17 3.90
CA LYS A 260 -14.09 -21.42 3.20
C LYS A 260 -13.04 -22.22 3.98
N SER A 261 -13.12 -23.55 3.88
CA SER A 261 -12.12 -24.43 4.50
C SER A 261 -10.73 -24.23 3.89
N GLY A 262 -9.73 -24.04 4.74
CA GLY A 262 -8.34 -23.87 4.35
C GLY A 262 -7.77 -22.49 4.67
N TYR A 263 -6.59 -22.22 4.14
CA TYR A 263 -6.02 -20.88 4.18
C TYR A 263 -6.67 -20.04 3.08
N PRO A 264 -7.20 -18.85 3.39
CA PRO A 264 -7.88 -18.01 2.41
C PRO A 264 -6.91 -17.58 1.31
N ARG A 265 -7.44 -17.33 0.11
CA ARG A 265 -6.57 -17.00 -1.03
C ARG A 265 -6.02 -15.60 -0.88
N ASP A 266 -4.77 -15.43 -1.29
CA ASP A 266 -4.17 -14.14 -1.53
C ASP A 266 -4.37 -13.80 -3.02
N THR A 267 -5.05 -12.70 -3.32
CA THR A 267 -5.40 -12.29 -4.69
C THR A 267 -5.07 -10.81 -4.90
N PRO A 268 -4.84 -10.37 -6.16
CA PRO A 268 -4.60 -8.96 -6.45
C PRO A 268 -5.73 -8.02 -6.01
N VAL A 269 -6.98 -8.48 -6.11
CA VAL A 269 -8.17 -7.78 -5.65
C VAL A 269 -8.09 -7.50 -4.15
N LYS A 270 -7.77 -8.53 -3.35
CA LYS A 270 -7.62 -8.38 -1.90
C LYS A 270 -6.45 -7.48 -1.55
N ALA A 271 -5.33 -7.61 -2.25
CA ALA A 271 -4.16 -6.76 -2.07
C ALA A 271 -4.52 -5.29 -2.23
N LEU A 272 -5.15 -4.91 -3.34
CA LEU A 272 -5.59 -3.53 -3.54
C LEU A 272 -6.62 -3.12 -2.48
N GLY A 273 -7.56 -4.02 -2.13
CA GLY A 273 -8.59 -3.77 -1.11
C GLY A 273 -8.02 -3.46 0.28
N ILE A 274 -7.06 -4.23 0.79
CA ILE A 274 -6.47 -4.03 2.12
C ILE A 274 -5.63 -2.75 2.16
N TRP A 275 -4.88 -2.47 1.10
CA TRP A 275 -4.09 -1.25 1.02
C TRP A 275 -4.97 0.00 0.88
N LEU A 276 -6.05 -0.07 0.09
CA LEU A 276 -7.07 0.97 0.02
C LEU A 276 -7.72 1.20 1.39
N ALA A 277 -8.02 0.14 2.14
CA ALA A 277 -8.57 0.27 3.48
C ALA A 277 -7.60 0.99 4.43
N MET A 278 -6.31 0.66 4.36
CA MET A 278 -5.28 1.32 5.17
C MET A 278 -5.10 2.80 4.80
N ILE A 279 -4.89 3.12 3.52
CA ILE A 279 -4.57 4.49 3.06
C ILE A 279 -5.76 5.44 3.23
N SER A 280 -6.99 4.93 3.05
CA SER A 280 -8.19 5.73 3.25
C SER A 280 -8.59 5.88 4.71
N GLY A 281 -7.95 5.15 5.63
CA GLY A 281 -8.38 5.06 7.02
C GLY A 281 -9.70 4.30 7.19
N SER A 282 -10.19 3.62 6.15
CA SER A 282 -11.42 2.83 6.25
C SER A 282 -11.23 1.52 7.02
N ASP A 283 -9.99 1.15 7.31
CA ASP A 283 -9.66 0.08 8.23
C ASP A 283 -10.20 0.32 9.65
N LEU A 284 -10.63 1.55 9.98
CA LEU A 284 -11.31 1.90 11.25
C LEU A 284 -12.79 1.49 11.31
N TYR A 285 -13.46 1.26 10.17
CA TYR A 285 -14.89 0.95 10.16
C TYR A 285 -15.15 -0.52 10.53
N ALA A 286 -16.35 -0.84 11.02
CA ALA A 286 -16.68 -2.19 11.54
C ALA A 286 -15.78 -2.58 12.74
N GLU A 287 -15.66 -1.66 13.70
CA GLU A 287 -15.02 -1.88 15.01
C GLU A 287 -15.88 -1.31 16.15
N ARG A 288 -17.19 -1.16 15.93
CA ARG A 288 -18.10 -0.52 16.87
C ARG A 288 -18.58 -1.49 17.95
N THR A 289 -18.66 -2.76 17.60
CA THR A 289 -19.07 -3.82 18.53
C THR A 289 -17.95 -4.85 18.71
N PRO A 290 -17.90 -5.55 19.85
CA PRO A 290 -16.93 -6.63 20.04
C PRO A 290 -17.02 -7.73 18.98
N ALA A 291 -18.22 -8.02 18.48
CA ALA A 291 -18.43 -9.02 17.44
C ALA A 291 -17.79 -8.62 16.09
N GLU A 292 -17.88 -7.35 15.70
CA GLU A 292 -17.24 -6.85 14.48
C GLU A 292 -15.69 -6.91 14.60
N VAL A 293 -15.16 -6.59 15.79
CA VAL A 293 -13.72 -6.71 16.07
C VAL A 293 -13.27 -8.17 16.01
N ASP A 294 -14.01 -9.08 16.64
CA ASP A 294 -13.70 -10.51 16.62
C ASP A 294 -13.77 -11.08 15.19
N GLU A 295 -14.73 -10.63 14.38
CA GLU A 295 -14.81 -10.97 12.95
C GLU A 295 -13.56 -10.49 12.20
N LYS A 296 -13.16 -9.23 12.34
CA LYS A 296 -11.93 -8.71 11.72
C LYS A 296 -10.69 -9.50 12.13
N ILE A 297 -10.57 -9.80 13.43
CA ILE A 297 -9.47 -10.61 13.95
C ILE A 297 -9.50 -11.99 13.30
N PHE A 298 -10.65 -12.66 13.25
CA PHE A 298 -10.81 -13.95 12.62
C PHE A 298 -10.34 -13.92 11.15
N LEU A 299 -10.72 -12.89 10.40
CA LEU A 299 -10.39 -12.76 8.98
C LEU A 299 -8.91 -12.50 8.70
N LEU A 300 -8.26 -11.67 9.52
CA LEU A 300 -6.87 -11.29 9.30
C LEU A 300 -5.88 -12.33 9.83
N ARG A 301 -6.24 -13.09 10.88
CA ARG A 301 -5.34 -14.04 11.56
C ARG A 301 -4.63 -15.03 10.64
N PRO A 302 -5.28 -15.69 9.66
CA PRO A 302 -4.60 -16.58 8.74
C PRO A 302 -3.45 -15.90 8.00
N TYR A 303 -3.69 -14.70 7.48
CA TYR A 303 -2.70 -13.93 6.74
C TYR A 303 -1.58 -13.41 7.64
N VAL A 304 -1.91 -13.10 8.90
CA VAL A 304 -0.97 -12.59 9.91
C VAL A 304 -0.02 -13.69 10.40
N PHE A 305 -0.54 -14.87 10.73
CA PHE A 305 0.21 -15.89 11.48
C PHE A 305 0.62 -17.11 10.64
N ALA A 306 -0.01 -17.39 9.49
CA ALA A 306 0.44 -18.44 8.58
C ALA A 306 1.59 -17.95 7.68
N CYS A 307 2.69 -17.49 8.29
CA CYS A 307 3.82 -16.88 7.58
C CYS A 307 4.40 -17.80 6.50
N PHE A 308 4.50 -19.10 6.77
CA PHE A 308 4.96 -20.09 5.79
C PHE A 308 4.08 -20.23 4.53
N ARG A 309 2.83 -19.74 4.57
CA ARG A 309 1.88 -19.88 3.48
C ARG A 309 1.87 -18.68 2.53
N TYR A 310 2.06 -17.48 3.06
CA TYR A 310 1.92 -16.25 2.29
C TYR A 310 3.29 -15.59 2.12
N GLU A 311 3.63 -15.23 0.89
CA GLU A 311 4.89 -14.57 0.60
C GLU A 311 4.79 -13.07 0.93
N MET A 312 5.89 -12.46 1.39
CA MET A 312 5.93 -11.02 1.61
C MET A 312 6.94 -10.31 0.72
N THR A 313 7.75 -11.05 -0.05
CA THR A 313 8.87 -10.50 -0.82
C THR A 313 8.57 -10.44 -2.32
N TYR A 314 9.06 -9.40 -3.01
CA TYR A 314 8.92 -9.26 -4.47
C TYR A 314 9.75 -10.28 -5.24
N ALA A 315 10.77 -10.82 -4.58
CA ALA A 315 11.67 -11.84 -5.04
C ALA A 315 12.16 -12.62 -3.82
N ASP A 316 12.43 -13.92 -3.99
CA ASP A 316 12.94 -14.75 -2.90
C ASP A 316 14.14 -14.04 -2.23
N TRP A 317 14.07 -13.93 -0.91
CA TRP A 317 15.05 -13.24 -0.09
C TRP A 317 16.41 -13.95 -0.08
N HIS A 318 16.46 -15.23 -0.46
CA HIS A 318 17.70 -15.98 -0.66
C HIS A 318 18.54 -15.45 -1.85
N HIS A 319 17.93 -14.68 -2.76
CA HIS A 319 18.64 -14.06 -3.86
C HIS A 319 19.24 -12.71 -3.46
N ARG A 320 20.57 -12.68 -3.40
CA ARG A 320 21.36 -11.45 -3.17
C ARG A 320 21.30 -10.49 -4.36
N LYS A 321 21.33 -11.05 -5.57
CA LYS A 321 21.41 -10.31 -6.82
C LYS A 321 20.20 -10.59 -7.70
N LEU A 322 19.68 -9.53 -8.28
CA LEU A 322 18.56 -9.53 -9.22
C LEU A 322 18.82 -8.47 -10.28
N PRO A 323 18.34 -8.64 -11.52
CA PRO A 323 17.54 -9.76 -11.99
C PRO A 323 18.32 -11.09 -12.12
N LEU A 324 17.61 -12.22 -12.02
CA LEU A 324 18.21 -13.57 -12.12
C LEU A 324 18.67 -13.92 -13.54
N CYS A 325 18.13 -13.24 -14.55
CA CYS A 325 18.41 -13.53 -15.94
C CYS A 325 18.90 -12.28 -16.67
N LYS A 326 19.70 -12.51 -17.71
CA LYS A 326 20.20 -11.43 -18.55
C LYS A 326 19.04 -10.76 -19.30
N PRO A 327 19.16 -9.46 -19.63
CA PRO A 327 18.15 -8.76 -20.42
C PRO A 327 17.77 -9.55 -21.70
N GLY A 328 16.46 -9.66 -21.97
CA GLY A 328 15.93 -10.35 -23.15
C GLY A 328 15.73 -11.86 -22.99
N CYS A 329 15.87 -12.43 -21.79
CA CYS A 329 15.61 -13.85 -21.56
C CYS A 329 14.12 -14.21 -21.72
N THR A 330 13.84 -15.25 -22.50
CA THR A 330 12.49 -15.79 -22.76
C THR A 330 12.24 -17.17 -22.14
N ALA A 331 13.21 -17.69 -21.38
CA ALA A 331 13.18 -19.06 -20.86
C ALA A 331 12.23 -19.26 -19.68
N HIS A 332 11.82 -18.16 -19.02
CA HIS A 332 10.89 -18.15 -17.90
C HIS A 332 9.64 -17.37 -18.30
N PRO A 333 8.46 -17.83 -17.87
CA PRO A 333 7.21 -17.15 -18.20
C PRO A 333 7.24 -15.71 -17.67
N PRO A 334 6.87 -14.72 -18.49
CA PRO A 334 6.83 -13.34 -18.07
C PRO A 334 5.71 -13.17 -17.04
N VAL A 335 6.13 -12.96 -15.79
CA VAL A 335 5.33 -12.47 -14.68
C VAL A 335 4.41 -13.50 -13.98
N SER A 336 4.40 -13.38 -12.65
CA SER A 336 3.59 -14.10 -11.67
C SER A 336 2.09 -14.20 -12.02
N SER A 337 1.46 -15.31 -11.60
CA SER A 337 0.00 -15.50 -11.56
C SER A 337 -0.74 -14.48 -10.68
N TYR A 338 0.00 -13.63 -9.95
CA TYR A 338 -0.47 -12.59 -9.06
C TYR A 338 -0.58 -11.20 -9.73
N THR A 339 -0.62 -11.14 -11.06
CA THR A 339 -0.84 -9.88 -11.79
C THR A 339 -2.31 -9.63 -12.08
N ALA A 340 -2.72 -8.36 -12.03
CA ALA A 340 -4.05 -7.91 -12.45
C ALA A 340 -3.96 -6.97 -13.65
N GLN A 341 -4.94 -7.06 -14.53
CA GLN A 341 -5.08 -6.18 -15.69
C GLN A 341 -5.85 -4.92 -15.30
N TYR A 342 -5.40 -3.77 -15.79
CA TYR A 342 -6.09 -2.49 -15.61
C TYR A 342 -5.96 -1.62 -16.85
N ASN A 343 -6.91 -0.70 -17.02
CA ASN A 343 -6.89 0.26 -18.11
C ASN A 343 -6.57 1.65 -17.57
N ARG A 344 -5.66 2.35 -18.25
CA ARG A 344 -5.24 3.69 -17.87
C ARG A 344 -4.86 4.52 -19.10
N PHE A 345 -5.39 5.74 -19.19
CA PHE A 345 -5.11 6.65 -20.32
C PHE A 345 -5.35 6.03 -21.71
N GLY A 346 -6.33 5.12 -21.81
CA GLY A 346 -6.66 4.41 -23.06
C GLY A 346 -5.74 3.23 -23.40
N HIS A 347 -4.82 2.87 -22.51
CA HIS A 347 -3.93 1.72 -22.65
C HIS A 347 -4.28 0.64 -21.63
N SER A 348 -4.07 -0.63 -22.00
CA SER A 348 -4.20 -1.76 -21.08
C SER A 348 -2.84 -2.16 -20.53
N HIS A 349 -2.78 -2.33 -19.22
CA HIS A 349 -1.57 -2.60 -18.45
C HIS A 349 -1.78 -3.85 -17.60
N ARG A 350 -0.69 -4.50 -17.21
CA ARG A 350 -0.69 -5.66 -16.32
C ARG A 350 0.40 -5.48 -15.27
N ARG A 351 0.05 -5.65 -13.99
CA ARG A 351 0.94 -5.40 -12.86
C ARG A 351 0.47 -6.14 -11.62
N ALA A 352 1.41 -6.57 -10.77
CA ALA A 352 1.15 -7.05 -9.43
C ALA A 352 0.99 -5.85 -8.47
N PRO A 353 -0.06 -5.83 -7.62
CA PRO A 353 -0.19 -4.81 -6.58
C PRO A 353 0.85 -5.01 -5.47
N PRO A 354 1.03 -4.04 -4.57
CA PRO A 354 1.83 -4.27 -3.37
C PRO A 354 1.28 -5.44 -2.56
N HIS A 355 2.20 -6.20 -1.94
CA HIS A 355 1.86 -7.46 -1.26
C HIS A 355 0.74 -7.29 -0.24
N PHE A 356 -0.29 -8.11 -0.37
CA PHE A 356 -1.46 -8.09 0.52
C PHE A 356 -1.06 -8.23 1.99
N VAL A 357 -0.14 -9.15 2.28
CA VAL A 357 0.25 -9.54 3.63
C VAL A 357 0.83 -8.36 4.43
N LEU A 358 1.61 -7.50 3.77
CA LEU A 358 2.22 -6.34 4.41
C LEU A 358 1.15 -5.30 4.81
N GLY A 359 0.14 -5.10 3.96
CA GLY A 359 -1.05 -4.31 4.31
C GLY A 359 -1.86 -4.93 5.45
N ALA A 360 -2.03 -6.25 5.44
CA ALA A 360 -2.73 -6.99 6.49
C ALA A 360 -2.02 -6.86 7.85
N TYR A 361 -0.69 -6.88 7.89
CA TYR A 361 0.09 -6.69 9.11
C TYR A 361 -0.16 -5.32 9.74
N LEU A 362 -0.11 -4.26 8.92
CA LEU A 362 -0.42 -2.90 9.36
C LEU A 362 -1.85 -2.80 9.89
N CYS A 363 -2.84 -3.22 9.12
CA CYS A 363 -4.25 -3.19 9.55
C CYS A 363 -4.47 -3.97 10.85
N TYR A 364 -3.82 -5.12 11.01
CA TYR A 364 -3.93 -5.93 12.23
C TYR A 364 -3.26 -5.27 13.44
N MET A 365 -2.05 -4.70 13.29
CA MET A 365 -1.38 -3.98 14.37
C MET A 365 -2.17 -2.75 14.82
N ARG A 366 -2.72 -2.01 13.87
CA ARG A 366 -3.61 -0.86 14.10
C ARG A 366 -4.89 -1.28 14.85
N LEU A 367 -5.51 -2.39 14.44
CA LEU A 367 -6.68 -2.97 15.12
C LEU A 367 -6.37 -3.33 16.57
N LEU A 368 -5.26 -4.02 16.83
CA LEU A 368 -4.88 -4.45 18.17
C LEU A 368 -4.56 -3.28 19.12
N GLU A 369 -4.03 -2.17 18.61
CA GLU A 369 -3.82 -0.98 19.44
C GLU A 369 -5.12 -0.30 19.85
N ARG A 370 -6.10 -0.25 18.94
CA ARG A 370 -7.43 0.27 19.26
C ARG A 370 -8.23 -0.67 20.15
N GLN A 371 -7.94 -1.96 20.08
CA GLN A 371 -8.66 -3.03 20.78
C GLN A 371 -7.71 -3.87 21.67
N PRO A 372 -7.00 -3.27 22.63
CA PRO A 372 -5.95 -3.96 23.39
C PRO A 372 -6.50 -5.10 24.26
N GLY A 373 -7.76 -5.03 24.67
CA GLY A 373 -8.45 -6.11 25.40
C GLY A 373 -8.70 -7.38 24.59
N ARG A 374 -8.43 -7.38 23.28
CA ARG A 374 -8.58 -8.52 22.37
C ARG A 374 -7.24 -9.06 21.86
N ILE A 375 -6.12 -8.61 22.44
CA ILE A 375 -4.83 -9.29 22.29
C ILE A 375 -4.98 -10.71 22.84
N GLY A 376 -4.41 -11.71 22.15
CA GLY A 376 -4.49 -13.11 22.54
C GLY A 376 -4.20 -13.34 24.03
N ILE A 377 -4.75 -14.43 24.57
CA ILE A 377 -4.89 -14.78 26.01
C ILE A 377 -3.60 -14.64 26.87
N LYS A 378 -2.41 -14.45 26.27
CA LYS A 378 -1.12 -14.13 26.95
C LYS A 378 -0.86 -12.61 27.06
N ALA A 379 -1.84 -11.82 27.53
CA ALA A 379 -1.67 -10.37 27.73
C ALA A 379 -0.56 -10.03 28.74
N THR A 380 -0.28 -10.92 29.70
CA THR A 380 0.75 -10.74 30.73
C THR A 380 2.18 -10.69 30.19
N SER A 381 2.48 -11.31 29.05
CA SER A 381 3.79 -11.23 28.40
C SER A 381 3.89 -10.13 27.34
N SER A 382 2.79 -9.45 27.02
CA SER A 382 2.79 -8.41 26.01
C SER A 382 3.37 -7.09 26.53
N THR A 383 4.10 -6.39 25.68
CA THR A 383 4.62 -5.03 25.88
C THR A 383 4.14 -4.12 24.76
N SER A 384 3.92 -2.84 25.05
CA SER A 384 3.40 -1.86 24.10
C SER A 384 3.89 -0.46 24.47
N PHE A 385 3.99 0.42 23.49
CA PHE A 385 4.18 1.85 23.73
C PHE A 385 2.80 2.50 23.76
N LEU A 386 2.40 2.97 24.93
CA LEU A 386 1.17 3.73 25.13
C LEU A 386 1.53 5.08 25.72
N ASP A 387 0.84 6.12 25.27
CA ASP A 387 0.90 7.44 25.91
C ASP A 387 -0.01 7.51 27.15
N GLU A 388 -0.02 8.67 27.82
CA GLU A 388 -0.87 8.90 29.01
C GLU A 388 -2.37 8.77 28.70
N ALA A 389 -2.78 8.99 27.44
CA ALA A 389 -4.14 8.83 26.97
C ALA A 389 -4.46 7.38 26.52
N GLY A 390 -3.49 6.47 26.60
CA GLY A 390 -3.63 5.08 26.16
C GLY A 390 -3.54 4.89 24.63
N THR A 391 -3.08 5.91 23.90
CA THR A 391 -2.89 5.87 22.44
C THR A 391 -1.58 5.17 22.11
N GLY A 392 -1.65 4.22 21.15
CA GLY A 392 -0.49 3.47 20.70
C GLY A 392 0.27 4.12 19.53
N LEU A 393 1.35 3.47 19.10
CA LEU A 393 2.24 3.94 18.03
C LEU A 393 1.58 3.95 16.64
N PHE A 394 0.77 2.95 16.33
CA PHE A 394 0.03 2.76 15.08
C PHE A 394 -1.36 3.41 15.09
N SER A 395 -1.70 4.14 16.16
CA SER A 395 -3.04 4.73 16.35
C SER A 395 -3.23 6.02 15.56
N VAL A 396 -2.14 6.67 15.12
CA VAL A 396 -2.22 7.88 14.29
C VAL A 396 -2.85 7.54 12.94
N ASN A 397 -3.86 8.33 12.56
CA ASN A 397 -4.48 8.25 11.25
C ASN A 397 -4.52 9.63 10.62
N GLN A 398 -3.84 9.79 9.49
CA GLN A 398 -3.71 11.03 8.75
C GLN A 398 -3.70 10.70 7.26
N LEU A 399 -4.28 11.59 6.47
CA LEU A 399 -4.28 11.46 5.02
C LEU A 399 -2.87 11.75 4.48
N MET A 400 -2.31 10.78 3.76
CA MET A 400 -1.00 10.92 3.11
C MET A 400 -1.12 11.77 1.85
N PRO A 401 -0.26 12.80 1.69
CA PRO A 401 -0.03 13.43 0.40
C PRO A 401 0.59 12.44 -0.61
N SER A 402 0.36 12.68 -1.89
CA SER A 402 0.74 11.73 -2.95
C SER A 402 2.24 11.38 -2.99
N ILE A 403 3.11 12.30 -2.56
CA ILE A 403 4.58 12.14 -2.53
C ILE A 403 5.02 10.94 -1.66
N TYR A 404 4.29 10.61 -0.60
CA TYR A 404 4.61 9.49 0.28
C TYR A 404 4.33 8.11 -0.33
N HIS A 405 3.68 8.07 -1.49
CA HIS A 405 3.41 6.85 -2.24
C HIS A 405 4.40 6.64 -3.40
N ASP A 406 5.26 7.62 -3.71
CA ASP A 406 6.05 7.59 -4.94
C ASP A 406 7.09 6.46 -4.95
N HIS A 407 7.81 6.20 -3.86
CA HIS A 407 8.76 5.07 -3.80
C HIS A 407 8.06 3.71 -3.91
N GLU A 408 6.88 3.57 -3.29
CA GLU A 408 6.11 2.34 -3.38
C GLU A 408 5.55 2.15 -4.80
N TRP A 409 5.14 3.24 -5.44
CA TRP A 409 4.75 3.24 -6.84
C TRP A 409 5.94 2.86 -7.74
N GLN A 410 7.14 3.38 -7.49
CA GLN A 410 8.36 3.04 -8.24
C GLN A 410 8.67 1.54 -8.10
N ARG A 411 8.76 1.03 -6.87
CA ARG A 411 9.00 -0.39 -6.56
C ARG A 411 8.02 -1.30 -7.31
N ASN A 412 6.72 -1.04 -7.15
CA ASN A 412 5.70 -1.82 -7.85
C ASN A 412 5.75 -1.63 -9.39
N THR A 413 6.46 -0.64 -9.94
CA THR A 413 6.55 -0.43 -11.39
C THR A 413 7.69 -1.26 -12.00
N VAL A 414 8.83 -1.33 -11.32
CA VAL A 414 10.06 -1.91 -11.87
C VAL A 414 10.52 -3.20 -11.18
N CYS A 415 9.90 -3.61 -10.07
CA CYS A 415 10.19 -4.85 -9.34
C CYS A 415 9.04 -5.86 -9.51
N GLN A 416 8.70 -6.22 -10.75
CA GLN A 416 7.54 -7.06 -11.04
C GLN A 416 7.86 -8.52 -11.28
N ASP A 417 9.05 -8.79 -11.81
CA ASP A 417 9.55 -10.12 -12.08
C ASP A 417 11.04 -10.18 -11.72
N PRO A 418 11.45 -11.01 -10.74
CA PRO A 418 12.86 -11.16 -10.36
C PRO A 418 13.75 -11.66 -11.49
N HIS A 419 13.21 -12.27 -12.54
CA HIS A 419 14.02 -12.79 -13.63
C HIS A 419 14.41 -11.73 -14.66
N SER A 420 13.47 -10.83 -15.00
CA SER A 420 13.64 -9.94 -16.15
C SER A 420 13.46 -8.46 -15.84
N SER A 421 12.83 -8.10 -14.71
CA SER A 421 12.59 -6.68 -14.43
C SER A 421 13.87 -5.99 -13.95
N PRO A 422 14.10 -4.73 -14.36
CA PRO A 422 15.34 -4.02 -14.07
C PRO A 422 15.55 -3.73 -12.58
N GLY A 423 14.47 -3.67 -11.79
CA GLY A 423 14.53 -3.25 -10.40
C GLY A 423 14.72 -1.75 -10.22
N LEU A 424 14.86 -1.35 -8.97
CA LEU A 424 15.10 0.03 -8.55
C LEU A 424 16.57 0.42 -8.68
N PRO A 425 16.86 1.72 -8.86
CA PRO A 425 18.20 2.25 -8.60
C PRO A 425 18.66 1.92 -7.17
N PRO A 426 19.93 1.51 -6.94
CA PRO A 426 20.38 0.96 -5.65
C PRO A 426 20.16 1.84 -4.42
N LEU A 427 20.21 3.17 -4.59
CA LEU A 427 20.06 4.13 -3.49
C LEU A 427 18.63 4.69 -3.33
N THR A 428 17.61 4.08 -3.94
CA THR A 428 16.22 4.57 -3.88
C THR A 428 15.72 4.80 -2.45
N PHE A 429 16.16 3.98 -1.49
CA PHE A 429 15.77 4.07 -0.08
C PHE A 429 16.83 4.71 0.83
N HIS A 430 17.92 5.25 0.28
CA HIS A 430 18.93 5.94 1.08
C HIS A 430 18.34 7.15 1.82
N GLY A 431 18.74 7.33 3.08
CA GLY A 431 18.25 8.37 4.00
C GLY A 431 16.87 8.08 4.60
N ARG A 432 16.29 6.91 4.32
CA ARG A 432 14.95 6.52 4.78
C ARG A 432 14.98 5.50 5.93
N LEU A 433 16.10 4.83 6.15
CA LEU A 433 16.30 3.89 7.26
C LEU A 433 17.03 4.52 8.44
N GLU A 434 17.94 5.46 8.18
CA GLU A 434 18.68 6.14 9.26
C GLU A 434 17.72 6.86 10.23
N GLY A 435 17.96 6.66 11.52
CA GLY A 435 17.23 7.29 12.61
C GLY A 435 16.73 6.32 13.68
N PHE A 436 15.92 6.85 14.59
CA PHE A 436 15.30 6.11 15.67
C PHE A 436 13.95 5.53 15.24
N TRP A 437 13.74 4.24 15.50
CA TRP A 437 12.52 3.50 15.18
C TRP A 437 11.90 2.96 16.45
N ARG A 438 10.57 3.01 16.50
CA ARG A 438 9.79 2.22 17.45
C ARG A 438 8.88 1.28 16.70
N GLY A 439 8.50 0.19 17.33
CA GLY A 439 7.50 -0.68 16.75
C GLY A 439 7.15 -1.85 17.61
N ARG A 440 6.58 -2.87 16.96
CA ARG A 440 6.13 -4.07 17.63
C ARG A 440 6.32 -5.32 16.78
N LEU A 441 6.48 -6.42 17.47
CA LEU A 441 6.58 -7.77 16.95
C LEU A 441 5.36 -8.56 17.42
N LEU A 442 4.82 -9.42 16.56
CA LEU A 442 3.75 -10.35 16.94
C LEU A 442 4.33 -11.76 17.04
N PHE A 443 4.18 -12.39 18.20
CA PHE A 443 4.64 -13.74 18.50
C PHE A 443 3.47 -14.70 18.58
N PHE A 444 3.36 -15.60 17.62
CA PHE A 444 2.36 -16.67 17.65
C PHE A 444 2.81 -17.80 18.57
N ASP A 445 1.90 -18.46 19.25
CA ASP A 445 2.24 -19.60 20.09
C ASP A 445 3.02 -20.67 19.31
N PHE A 446 4.17 -21.09 19.85
CA PHE A 446 5.12 -21.93 19.14
C PHE A 446 4.55 -23.32 18.81
N ASP A 447 3.79 -23.91 19.74
CA ASP A 447 3.18 -25.23 19.53
C ASP A 447 2.06 -25.13 18.49
N ALA A 448 1.25 -24.08 18.55
CA ALA A 448 0.25 -23.81 17.52
C ALA A 448 0.90 -23.59 16.14
N TYR A 449 2.01 -22.86 16.07
CA TYR A 449 2.75 -22.64 14.83
C TYR A 449 3.29 -23.97 14.26
N ARG A 450 3.88 -24.82 15.10
CA ARG A 450 4.35 -26.17 14.70
C ARG A 450 3.21 -27.03 14.18
N GLN A 451 2.05 -26.99 14.82
CA GLN A 451 0.86 -27.70 14.36
C GLN A 451 0.41 -27.20 12.98
N MET A 452 0.46 -25.89 12.73
CA MET A 452 0.14 -25.33 11.41
C MET A 452 1.11 -25.82 10.33
N LEU A 453 2.41 -25.88 10.63
CA LEU A 453 3.41 -26.45 9.72
C LEU A 453 3.17 -27.95 9.45
N ALA A 454 2.68 -28.68 10.46
CA ALA A 454 2.26 -30.07 10.30
C ALA A 454 0.90 -30.25 9.58
N GLY A 455 0.27 -29.16 9.14
CA GLY A 455 -0.98 -29.19 8.37
C GLY A 455 -2.26 -28.99 9.19
N ASN A 456 -2.17 -28.79 10.51
CA ASN A 456 -3.33 -28.44 11.34
C ASN A 456 -3.71 -26.97 11.17
N LYS A 457 -4.45 -26.67 10.11
CA LYS A 457 -4.88 -25.30 9.75
C LYS A 457 -5.71 -24.62 10.84
N PRO A 458 -6.66 -25.29 11.53
CA PRO A 458 -7.43 -24.69 12.62
C PRO A 458 -6.60 -24.05 13.75
N ALA A 459 -5.35 -24.51 13.94
CA ALA A 459 -4.46 -23.96 14.98
C ALA A 459 -4.19 -22.45 14.82
N VAL A 460 -4.32 -21.88 13.61
CA VAL A 460 -4.16 -20.43 13.39
C VAL A 460 -5.24 -19.60 14.09
N TYR A 461 -6.43 -20.16 14.25
CA TYR A 461 -7.57 -19.47 14.88
C TYR A 461 -7.58 -19.66 16.38
N THR A 462 -7.17 -20.83 16.88
CA THR A 462 -7.20 -21.17 18.31
C THR A 462 -5.91 -20.82 19.04
N GLY A 463 -4.78 -20.72 18.33
CA GLY A 463 -3.48 -20.41 18.94
C GLY A 463 -3.45 -19.05 19.62
N THR A 464 -2.71 -18.94 20.71
CA THR A 464 -2.52 -17.64 21.37
C THR A 464 -1.43 -16.84 20.67
N PHE A 465 -1.37 -15.53 20.90
CA PHE A 465 -0.26 -14.70 20.44
C PHE A 465 0.03 -13.61 21.47
N ALA A 466 1.26 -13.09 21.44
CA ALA A 466 1.72 -11.98 22.25
C ALA A 466 2.29 -10.86 21.37
N THR A 467 2.40 -9.66 21.93
CA THR A 467 2.99 -8.51 21.23
C THR A 467 4.19 -7.97 22.00
N HIS A 468 5.31 -7.75 21.32
CA HIS A 468 6.54 -7.27 21.96
C HIS A 468 6.94 -5.93 21.34
N ALA A 469 7.06 -4.91 22.18
CA ALA A 469 7.55 -3.60 21.79
C ALA A 469 9.07 -3.64 21.55
N VAL A 470 9.52 -2.89 20.54
CA VAL A 470 10.93 -2.82 20.18
C VAL A 470 11.31 -1.43 19.70
N GLU A 471 12.54 -1.05 19.97
CA GLU A 471 13.17 0.18 19.54
C GLU A 471 14.46 -0.14 18.80
N LEU A 472 14.73 0.58 17.72
CA LEU A 472 15.99 0.49 16.97
C LEU A 472 16.57 1.88 16.81
N GLU A 473 17.88 1.99 16.79
CA GLU A 473 18.59 3.17 16.32
C GLU A 473 19.52 2.72 15.20
N ILE A 474 19.20 3.16 13.98
CA ILE A 474 19.83 2.69 12.74
C ILE A 474 20.67 3.81 12.15
N ARG A 475 21.87 3.46 11.69
CA ARG A 475 22.75 4.31 10.89
C ARG A 475 22.99 3.66 9.54
N GLU A 476 22.92 4.47 8.48
CA GLU A 476 23.22 4.02 7.12
C GLU A 476 24.69 4.25 6.78
N THR A 477 25.29 3.35 6.01
CA THR A 477 26.61 3.53 5.42
C THR A 477 26.56 3.06 3.98
N VAL A 478 26.76 4.00 3.05
CA VAL A 478 26.75 3.68 1.61
C VAL A 478 28.15 3.29 1.18
N ILE A 479 28.25 2.15 0.51
CA ILE A 479 29.52 1.63 0.00
C ILE A 479 29.48 1.48 -1.51
N GLN A 480 30.65 1.59 -2.13
CA GLN A 480 30.89 1.12 -3.49
C GLN A 480 31.40 -0.31 -3.43
N VAL A 481 30.68 -1.24 -4.06
CA VAL A 481 30.95 -2.68 -4.03
C VAL A 481 31.03 -3.20 -5.45
N LEU A 482 31.79 -4.27 -5.69
CA LEU A 482 31.72 -4.99 -6.96
C LEU A 482 30.30 -5.52 -7.16
N GLU A 483 29.78 -5.46 -8.38
CA GLU A 483 28.47 -6.07 -8.70
C GLU A 483 28.40 -7.53 -8.25
N ASP A 484 29.55 -8.21 -8.26
CA ASP A 484 29.65 -9.59 -7.86
C ASP A 484 29.64 -9.87 -6.35
N ASP A 485 29.84 -8.84 -5.53
CA ASP A 485 29.92 -8.98 -4.06
C ASP A 485 28.71 -8.37 -3.34
N VAL A 486 27.71 -7.89 -4.08
CA VAL A 486 26.45 -7.35 -3.55
C VAL A 486 25.77 -8.36 -2.63
N GLY A 487 25.32 -7.89 -1.46
CA GLY A 487 24.70 -8.71 -0.44
C GLY A 487 25.70 -9.45 0.45
N GLY A 488 27.01 -9.25 0.27
CA GLY A 488 28.07 -9.86 1.07
C GLY A 488 28.27 -11.35 0.84
N THR A 489 29.33 -11.91 1.44
CA THR A 489 29.71 -13.32 1.34
C THR A 489 29.26 -14.16 2.53
N GLY A 490 28.92 -13.52 3.66
CA GLY A 490 28.47 -14.19 4.88
C GLY A 490 27.06 -14.75 4.78
N SER A 491 26.60 -15.45 5.83
CA SER A 491 25.27 -16.09 5.86
C SER A 491 24.13 -15.09 5.69
N LEU A 492 23.09 -15.42 4.92
CA LEU A 492 21.89 -14.57 4.82
C LEU A 492 21.09 -14.51 6.13
N MET A 493 21.26 -15.50 7.01
CA MET A 493 20.76 -15.44 8.40
C MET A 493 21.43 -14.33 9.23
N ASN A 494 22.58 -13.85 8.76
CA ASN A 494 23.33 -12.75 9.34
C ASN A 494 23.27 -11.52 8.44
N ALA A 495 22.29 -11.41 7.55
CA ALA A 495 22.20 -10.34 6.55
C ALA A 495 23.48 -10.18 5.70
N GLY A 496 24.17 -11.29 5.41
CA GLY A 496 25.36 -11.30 4.57
C GLY A 496 26.68 -10.96 5.26
N PHE A 497 26.68 -10.81 6.59
CA PHE A 497 27.87 -10.57 7.41
C PHE A 497 28.45 -11.86 8.00
N ASP A 498 29.67 -11.77 8.51
CA ASP A 498 30.36 -12.88 9.19
C ASP A 498 29.74 -13.13 10.59
N ASP A 499 30.08 -14.22 11.28
CA ASP A 499 29.43 -14.61 12.54
C ASP A 499 29.83 -13.77 13.78
N GLU A 500 30.77 -12.85 13.65
CA GLU A 500 31.26 -12.03 14.78
C GLU A 500 30.32 -10.86 15.05
N GLU A 501 29.76 -10.74 16.26
CA GLU A 501 28.87 -9.64 16.65
C GLU A 501 29.51 -8.80 17.77
N THR A 502 30.46 -7.96 17.42
CA THR A 502 31.26 -7.15 18.35
C THR A 502 31.09 -5.65 18.10
N GLU A 503 31.53 -4.80 19.04
CA GLU A 503 31.66 -3.36 18.78
C GLU A 503 32.64 -3.06 17.64
N GLU A 504 33.69 -3.88 17.50
CA GLU A 504 34.65 -3.78 16.40
C GLU A 504 33.95 -4.04 15.06
N GLU A 505 33.01 -4.99 15.00
CA GLU A 505 32.23 -5.24 13.80
C GLU A 505 31.33 -4.05 13.46
N GLN A 506 30.66 -3.45 14.45
CA GLN A 506 29.85 -2.24 14.23
C GLN A 506 30.69 -1.11 13.62
N GLU A 507 31.91 -0.91 14.13
CA GLU A 507 32.81 0.10 13.58
C GLU A 507 33.33 -0.27 12.19
N ARG A 508 33.59 -1.56 11.94
CA ARG A 508 33.94 -2.09 10.63
C ARG A 508 32.82 -1.83 9.61
N ILE A 509 31.55 -2.02 9.97
CA ILE A 509 30.39 -1.72 9.11
C ILE A 509 30.32 -0.23 8.80
N ARG A 510 30.44 0.64 9.81
CA ARG A 510 30.46 2.11 9.64
C ARG A 510 31.63 2.60 8.78
N SER A 511 32.75 1.86 8.82
CA SER A 511 33.94 2.11 8.00
C SER A 511 33.85 1.48 6.60
N GLY A 512 32.70 0.94 6.20
CA GLY A 512 32.44 0.42 4.85
C GLY A 512 32.67 -1.09 4.69
N TYR A 513 32.99 -1.79 5.77
CA TYR A 513 33.17 -3.25 5.79
C TYR A 513 34.17 -3.76 4.73
N GLY A 514 35.29 -3.06 4.58
CA GLY A 514 36.33 -3.36 3.58
C GLY A 514 36.09 -2.74 2.20
N ASN A 515 34.99 -2.03 2.00
CA ASN A 515 34.65 -1.33 0.76
C ASN A 515 34.81 0.19 0.91
N LYS A 516 34.91 0.90 -0.22
CA LYS A 516 34.98 2.36 -0.22
C LYS A 516 33.65 2.95 0.24
N VAL A 517 33.66 3.70 1.34
CA VAL A 517 32.50 4.48 1.80
C VAL A 517 32.30 5.68 0.89
N LEU A 518 31.05 5.93 0.47
CA LEU A 518 30.65 7.05 -0.37
C LEU A 518 29.89 8.08 0.47
N THR A 519 30.21 9.37 0.30
CA THR A 519 29.53 10.47 1.00
C THR A 519 29.34 11.70 0.10
N GLY A 520 28.40 12.57 0.45
CA GLY A 520 28.17 13.85 -0.23
C GLY A 520 27.92 13.69 -1.73
N ASP A 521 28.65 14.44 -2.55
CA ASP A 521 28.51 14.45 -4.00
C ASP A 521 28.90 13.12 -4.67
N GLU A 522 29.70 12.26 -4.01
CA GLU A 522 30.06 10.95 -4.56
C GLU A 522 28.85 10.03 -4.73
N LEU A 523 27.82 10.18 -3.90
CA LEU A 523 26.59 9.38 -3.97
C LEU A 523 25.85 9.57 -5.30
N ARG A 524 25.99 10.74 -5.92
CA ARG A 524 25.31 11.11 -7.18
C ARG A 524 26.11 10.75 -8.42
N LYS A 525 27.39 10.36 -8.27
CA LYS A 525 28.22 9.99 -9.41
C LYS A 525 27.77 8.64 -9.98
N PRO A 526 27.79 8.47 -11.31
CA PRO A 526 27.57 7.17 -11.94
C PRO A 526 28.56 6.14 -11.40
N ASP A 527 28.13 4.89 -11.33
CA ASP A 527 28.99 3.80 -10.89
C ASP A 527 30.04 3.45 -11.95
N PRO A 528 31.30 3.19 -11.57
CA PRO A 528 32.29 2.63 -12.48
C PRO A 528 31.82 1.27 -13.04
N PRO A 529 32.24 0.88 -14.24
CA PRO A 529 31.87 -0.43 -14.81
C PRO A 529 32.21 -1.60 -13.88
N GLY A 530 31.24 -2.48 -13.62
CA GLY A 530 31.40 -3.65 -12.74
C GLY A 530 31.27 -3.33 -11.25
N TYR A 531 30.97 -2.09 -10.89
CA TYR A 531 30.68 -1.67 -9.53
C TYR A 531 29.23 -1.20 -9.40
N THR A 532 28.71 -1.29 -8.18
CA THR A 532 27.43 -0.71 -7.82
C THR A 532 27.49 -0.16 -6.40
N LYS A 533 26.39 0.44 -5.94
CA LYS A 533 26.26 0.95 -4.58
C LYS A 533 25.40 0.02 -3.73
N GLU A 534 25.73 -0.07 -2.46
CA GLU A 534 24.96 -0.83 -1.48
C GLU A 534 24.83 -0.02 -0.18
N ILE A 535 23.72 -0.22 0.52
CA ILE A 535 23.46 0.42 1.82
C ILE A 535 23.66 -0.63 2.91
N LEU A 536 24.66 -0.41 3.76
CA LEU A 536 24.86 -1.14 5.00
C LEU A 536 24.14 -0.45 6.15
N LEU A 537 23.69 -1.24 7.12
CA LEU A 537 23.01 -0.79 8.33
C LEU A 537 23.82 -1.23 9.54
N SER A 538 24.00 -0.32 10.49
CA SER A 538 24.60 -0.56 11.81
C SER A 538 23.75 0.13 12.88
N GLY A 539 23.88 -0.27 14.15
CA GLY A 539 23.07 0.35 15.19
C GLY A 539 22.83 -0.48 16.44
N GLY A 540 21.88 0.00 17.25
CA GLY A 540 21.44 -0.64 18.48
C GLY A 540 19.95 -1.00 18.44
N ALA A 541 19.57 -2.01 19.21
CA ALA A 541 18.19 -2.41 19.43
C ALA A 541 17.92 -2.56 20.93
N ARG A 542 16.73 -2.15 21.37
CA ARG A 542 16.20 -2.44 22.71
C ARG A 542 14.82 -3.06 22.59
N SER A 543 14.66 -4.20 23.23
CA SER A 543 13.39 -4.94 23.28
C SER A 543 13.07 -5.35 24.71
N SER A 544 11.93 -6.02 24.91
CA SER A 544 11.56 -6.62 26.20
C SER A 544 12.57 -7.64 26.75
N TRP A 545 13.56 -8.05 25.95
CA TRP A 545 14.59 -9.01 26.36
C TRP A 545 15.98 -8.38 26.50
N GLY A 546 16.07 -7.05 26.43
CA GLY A 546 17.32 -6.31 26.63
C GLY A 546 17.88 -5.69 25.36
N TRP A 547 19.18 -5.39 25.44
CA TRP A 547 19.94 -4.65 24.45
C TRP A 547 20.67 -5.59 23.50
N SER A 548 20.55 -5.30 22.20
CA SER A 548 21.21 -6.01 21.11
C SER A 548 21.83 -5.03 20.12
N ARG A 549 22.70 -5.53 19.24
CA ARG A 549 23.22 -4.77 18.10
C ARG A 549 22.41 -5.05 16.84
N VAL A 550 22.41 -4.07 15.96
CA VAL A 550 21.77 -4.13 14.65
C VAL A 550 22.87 -4.14 13.60
N ARG A 551 22.80 -5.10 12.69
CA ARG A 551 23.57 -5.08 11.45
C ARG A 551 22.68 -5.50 10.31
N GLY A 552 22.82 -4.89 9.15
CA GLY A 552 21.91 -5.16 8.05
C GLY A 552 22.34 -4.63 6.70
N ARG A 553 21.56 -4.96 5.68
CA ARG A 553 21.75 -4.53 4.29
C ARG A 553 20.40 -4.20 3.67
N VAL A 554 20.41 -3.31 2.69
CA VAL A 554 19.25 -3.03 1.83
C VAL A 554 19.53 -3.60 0.45
N ARG A 555 18.71 -4.55 0.00
CA ARG A 555 18.83 -5.15 -1.33
C ARG A 555 18.56 -4.08 -2.39
N SER A 556 19.52 -3.85 -3.27
CA SER A 556 19.48 -2.77 -4.27
C SER A 556 18.28 -2.87 -5.22
N TRP A 557 17.90 -4.09 -5.64
CA TRP A 557 16.90 -4.32 -6.68
C TRP A 557 15.46 -3.95 -6.29
N ASP A 558 15.03 -4.27 -5.08
CA ASP A 558 13.68 -3.94 -4.61
C ASP A 558 13.65 -3.10 -3.36
N GLY A 559 14.75 -2.93 -2.63
CA GLY A 559 14.77 -2.26 -1.34
C GLY A 559 14.35 -3.17 -0.17
N LEU A 560 14.49 -4.49 -0.29
CA LEU A 560 14.31 -5.41 0.84
C LEU A 560 15.34 -5.10 1.93
N VAL A 561 14.85 -4.72 3.10
CA VAL A 561 15.65 -4.46 4.30
C VAL A 561 15.87 -5.79 5.00
N GLN A 562 17.13 -6.15 5.26
CA GLN A 562 17.51 -7.33 6.02
C GLN A 562 18.35 -6.91 7.21
N ILE A 563 17.87 -7.18 8.42
CA ILE A 563 18.50 -6.77 9.67
C ILE A 563 18.70 -8.03 10.53
N SER A 564 19.95 -8.36 10.81
CA SER A 564 20.28 -9.31 11.86
C SER A 564 20.29 -8.57 13.20
N ILE A 565 19.50 -9.08 14.14
CA ILE A 565 19.54 -8.67 15.53
C ILE A 565 20.12 -9.84 16.30
N GLY A 566 21.29 -9.64 16.89
CA GLY A 566 21.96 -10.72 17.57
C GLY A 566 21.79 -10.71 19.08
N LYS A 567 22.72 -11.35 19.77
CA LYS A 567 22.50 -11.89 21.12
C LYS A 567 22.38 -10.76 22.13
N SER A 568 21.23 -10.67 22.79
CA SER A 568 21.04 -9.73 23.89
C SER A 568 21.96 -10.10 25.06
N THR A 569 22.47 -9.10 25.77
CA THR A 569 23.18 -9.30 27.05
C THR A 569 22.32 -8.67 28.15
N PRO A 570 22.00 -9.38 29.27
CA PRO A 570 22.55 -10.65 29.76
C PRO A 570 21.81 -11.91 29.30
N HIS A 571 20.74 -11.79 28.52
CA HIS A 571 19.93 -12.93 28.08
C HIS A 571 20.34 -13.32 26.67
N PRO A 572 21.08 -14.43 26.45
CA PRO A 572 21.44 -14.90 25.12
C PRO A 572 20.17 -15.42 24.42
N LEU A 573 19.34 -14.48 23.98
CA LEU A 573 18.36 -14.78 22.96
C LEU A 573 19.11 -15.24 21.74
N GLY A 574 18.53 -16.21 21.05
CA GLY A 574 18.99 -16.58 19.72
C GLY A 574 19.11 -15.36 18.82
N GLN A 575 19.92 -15.49 17.79
CA GLN A 575 19.98 -14.50 16.74
C GLN A 575 18.68 -14.55 15.92
N TRP A 576 18.24 -13.39 15.44
CA TRP A 576 17.03 -13.25 14.64
C TRP A 576 17.36 -12.49 13.35
N ILE A 577 16.70 -12.86 12.27
CA ILE A 577 16.76 -12.12 11.01
C ILE A 577 15.40 -11.44 10.76
N TRP A 578 15.44 -10.13 10.60
CA TRP A 578 14.28 -9.29 10.34
C TRP A 578 14.33 -8.85 8.89
N ARG A 579 13.24 -9.06 8.17
CA ARG A 579 13.14 -8.79 6.74
C ARG A 579 11.89 -7.99 6.49
N GLY A 580 11.95 -6.97 5.66
CA GLY A 580 10.78 -6.14 5.37
C GLY A 580 11.06 -5.00 4.41
N TYR A 581 10.06 -4.15 4.22
CA TYR A 581 10.13 -3.05 3.28
C TYR A 581 9.70 -1.74 3.95
N ILE A 582 10.35 -0.64 3.57
CA ILE A 582 9.82 0.69 3.83
C ILE A 582 8.64 0.92 2.89
N HIS A 583 7.44 0.96 3.45
CA HIS A 583 6.20 1.21 2.74
C HIS A 583 5.72 2.65 2.91
N THR A 584 4.60 2.94 2.25
CA THR A 584 3.98 4.27 2.31
C THR A 584 3.71 4.70 3.76
N GLY A 585 3.89 5.99 4.04
CA GLY A 585 3.78 6.53 5.41
C GLY A 585 5.04 6.41 6.27
N GLY A 586 6.11 5.81 5.75
CA GLY A 586 7.39 5.64 6.48
C GLY A 586 7.42 4.41 7.39
N TYR A 587 6.48 3.47 7.20
CA TYR A 587 6.47 2.22 7.95
C TYR A 587 7.53 1.25 7.43
N LEU A 588 8.29 0.61 8.32
CA LEU A 588 9.09 -0.57 7.99
C LEU A 588 8.33 -1.82 8.44
N ILE A 589 7.78 -2.56 7.49
CA ILE A 589 6.88 -3.71 7.75
C ILE A 589 7.45 -4.98 7.15
N GLY A 590 7.33 -6.09 7.87
CA GLY A 590 7.77 -7.39 7.38
C GLY A 590 7.68 -8.48 8.43
N ARG A 591 8.71 -9.32 8.53
CA ARG A 591 8.77 -10.48 9.43
C ARG A 591 10.12 -10.61 10.12
N TRP A 592 10.07 -11.03 11.38
CA TRP A 592 11.22 -11.62 12.06
C TRP A 592 11.19 -13.15 11.84
N ARG A 593 12.36 -13.79 11.87
CA ARG A 593 12.55 -15.23 11.73
C ARG A 593 13.67 -15.69 12.67
N ASP A 594 13.51 -16.87 13.28
CA ASP A 594 14.61 -17.52 14.00
C ASP A 594 15.78 -17.88 13.07
N THR A 595 17.00 -17.98 13.57
CA THR A 595 18.16 -18.43 12.76
C THR A 595 18.58 -19.87 13.06
N TYR A 596 17.92 -20.55 14.00
CA TYR A 596 18.18 -21.97 14.31
C TYR A 596 17.67 -22.90 13.21
N THR A 597 16.54 -22.55 12.60
CA THR A 597 15.98 -23.30 11.48
C THR A 597 16.81 -23.01 10.23
N PRO A 598 17.33 -24.04 9.53
CA PRO A 598 18.11 -23.87 8.32
C PRO A 598 17.39 -23.01 7.28
N GLU A 599 18.16 -22.30 6.47
CA GLU A 599 17.68 -21.41 5.41
C GLU A 599 16.66 -22.06 4.47
N SER A 600 16.91 -23.31 4.08
CA SER A 600 16.05 -24.08 3.18
C SER A 600 14.70 -24.51 3.77
N LYS A 601 14.42 -24.20 5.03
CA LYS A 601 13.19 -24.61 5.73
C LYS A 601 12.41 -23.41 6.24
N SER A 602 11.09 -23.58 6.35
CA SER A 602 10.21 -22.61 7.01
C SER A 602 10.54 -22.55 8.49
N GLY A 603 11.10 -21.41 8.91
CA GLY A 603 11.39 -21.10 10.31
C GLY A 603 10.14 -20.68 11.07
N TYR A 604 10.31 -20.55 12.38
CA TYR A 604 9.40 -19.81 13.24
C TYR A 604 9.52 -18.32 12.92
N GLU A 605 8.41 -17.76 12.44
CA GLU A 605 8.34 -16.40 11.93
C GLU A 605 7.12 -15.68 12.49
N GLY A 606 7.22 -14.36 12.58
CA GLY A 606 6.09 -13.53 12.92
C GLY A 606 6.19 -12.13 12.34
N PRO A 607 5.05 -11.41 12.24
CA PRO A 607 5.00 -10.04 11.76
C PRO A 607 5.83 -9.08 12.61
N LEU A 608 6.46 -8.11 11.94
CA LEU A 608 7.04 -6.91 12.55
C LEU A 608 6.48 -5.66 11.86
N GLY A 609 6.30 -4.60 12.65
CA GLY A 609 6.03 -3.29 12.12
C GLY A 609 6.71 -2.22 12.94
N LEU A 610 7.30 -1.24 12.27
CA LEU A 610 8.07 -0.16 12.87
C LEU A 610 7.68 1.18 12.23
N VAL A 611 7.80 2.26 13.00
CA VAL A 611 7.61 3.66 12.59
C VAL A 611 8.85 4.44 13.00
N ARG A 612 9.41 5.23 12.08
CA ARG A 612 10.58 6.05 12.36
C ARG A 612 10.19 7.37 13.00
N SER A 613 10.97 7.82 13.97
CA SER A 613 10.84 9.15 14.53
C SER A 613 10.99 10.23 13.45
N GLY A 614 10.06 11.18 13.45
CA GLY A 614 10.01 12.26 12.46
C GLY A 614 9.23 11.93 11.18
N ASP A 615 8.85 10.67 10.94
CA ASP A 615 7.93 10.33 9.85
C ASP A 615 6.47 10.63 10.25
N MET A 616 5.60 10.73 9.25
CA MET A 616 4.24 11.31 9.37
C MET A 616 3.37 10.65 10.44
N TYR A 617 3.51 9.34 10.62
CA TYR A 617 2.71 8.56 11.57
C TYR A 617 3.35 8.41 12.94
N TYR A 618 4.54 8.96 13.15
CA TYR A 618 5.19 8.91 14.45
C TYR A 618 4.57 9.94 15.40
N PRO A 619 4.04 9.53 16.57
CA PRO A 619 3.50 10.47 17.54
C PRO A 619 4.57 11.46 18.00
N SER A 620 4.31 12.76 17.84
CA SER A 620 5.31 13.82 18.08
C SER A 620 5.79 13.92 19.53
N HIS A 621 4.98 13.43 20.48
CA HIS A 621 5.29 13.41 21.90
C HIS A 621 6.12 12.18 22.33
N PHE A 622 6.30 11.18 21.47
CA PHE A 622 7.17 10.05 21.76
C PHE A 622 8.67 10.43 21.63
N PRO A 623 9.56 9.78 22.42
CA PRO A 623 11.01 9.93 22.35
C PRO A 623 11.57 9.82 20.94
N LYS A 624 12.63 10.57 20.63
CA LYS A 624 13.21 10.62 19.28
C LYS A 624 14.58 9.94 19.16
N SER A 625 15.07 9.38 20.25
CA SER A 625 16.33 8.65 20.31
C SER A 625 16.25 7.59 21.40
N LEU A 626 17.16 6.61 21.31
CA LEU A 626 17.26 5.53 22.29
C LEU A 626 17.67 6.08 23.67
N ALA A 627 18.54 7.09 23.71
CA ALA A 627 18.98 7.77 24.93
C ALA A 627 17.84 8.50 25.66
N THR A 628 16.91 9.11 24.93
CA THR A 628 15.75 9.81 25.52
C THR A 628 14.59 8.89 25.87
N SER A 629 14.63 7.63 25.42
CA SER A 629 13.55 6.69 25.64
C SER A 629 13.76 5.94 26.96
N THR A 630 12.72 5.89 27.79
CA THR A 630 12.69 5.07 29.01
C THR A 630 12.57 3.57 28.70
N GLY A 631 12.28 3.16 27.46
CA GLY A 631 12.18 1.76 27.08
C GLY A 631 10.77 1.19 27.25
N THR A 632 10.70 -0.14 27.45
CA THR A 632 9.44 -0.89 27.52
C THR A 632 9.11 -1.26 28.96
N THR A 633 7.94 -0.86 29.44
CA THR A 633 7.47 -0.87 30.85
C THR A 633 7.26 -2.25 31.51
N LYS A 634 8.02 -3.30 31.16
CA LYS A 634 7.96 -4.57 31.93
C LYS A 634 9.28 -5.07 32.48
N LEU A 635 10.43 -4.58 32.00
CA LEU A 635 11.74 -4.99 32.51
C LEU A 635 12.72 -3.80 32.50
N ASP A 636 12.32 -2.69 33.12
CA ASP A 636 13.27 -1.64 33.48
C ASP A 636 14.06 -2.12 34.69
N PHE A 637 15.15 -2.84 34.45
CA PHE A 637 16.30 -2.71 35.35
C PHE A 637 16.96 -1.40 34.93
N GLY A 638 16.80 -0.39 35.77
CA GLY A 638 17.38 0.94 35.54
C GLY A 638 18.90 0.89 35.34
N PRO A 639 19.53 2.03 35.02
CA PRO A 639 20.95 2.09 34.65
C PRO A 639 21.91 1.56 35.75
N ASP A 640 21.44 1.38 36.98
CA ASP A 640 22.17 0.80 38.13
C ASP A 640 21.55 -0.50 38.69
N GLY A 641 20.82 -1.27 37.88
CA GLY A 641 20.11 -2.47 38.31
C GLY A 641 21.03 -3.59 38.82
N VAL A 642 21.27 -3.62 40.13
CA VAL A 642 21.88 -4.74 40.86
C VAL A 642 21.15 -6.04 40.49
N ALA A 643 21.89 -7.00 39.95
CA ALA A 643 21.39 -8.33 39.67
C ALA A 643 20.80 -8.96 40.94
N PRO A 644 19.63 -9.61 40.89
CA PRO A 644 19.21 -10.44 42.01
C PRO A 644 20.27 -11.53 42.19
N GLY A 645 20.80 -11.62 43.41
CA GLY A 645 21.86 -12.58 43.78
C GLY A 645 21.48 -14.04 43.47
N PRO A 646 22.45 -14.96 43.50
CA PRO A 646 22.26 -16.32 43.01
C PRO A 646 21.31 -17.09 43.93
N GLY A 647 20.07 -17.30 43.48
CA GLY A 647 19.12 -18.29 44.00
C GLY A 647 19.25 -19.62 43.23
N PRO A 648 18.95 -20.77 43.84
CA PRO A 648 19.73 -21.99 43.63
C PRO A 648 19.35 -22.76 42.38
N GLY A 649 20.35 -23.37 41.75
CA GLY A 649 20.15 -24.48 40.82
C GLY A 649 20.80 -24.29 39.44
N ARG A 650 22.12 -24.40 39.38
CA ARG A 650 22.80 -24.82 38.15
C ARG A 650 22.27 -26.21 37.75
N MET A 651 21.56 -26.32 36.63
CA MET A 651 21.47 -27.60 35.92
C MET A 651 22.73 -27.73 35.06
N ASN A 652 23.71 -28.50 35.58
CA ASN A 652 24.83 -28.99 34.78
C ASN A 652 24.36 -30.17 33.90
N PRO A 653 25.05 -30.45 32.77
CA PRO A 653 24.64 -31.43 31.78
C PRO A 653 24.81 -32.87 32.28
N PHE A 654 23.86 -33.74 31.94
CA PHE A 654 23.86 -35.16 32.25
C PHE A 654 25.07 -35.87 31.59
N HIS A 655 26.00 -36.35 32.43
CA HIS A 655 26.81 -37.54 32.15
C HIS A 655 26.30 -38.66 33.06
N GLY A 656 25.95 -39.79 32.45
CA GLY A 656 25.46 -40.97 33.16
C GLY A 656 26.53 -41.62 34.02
N ASN A 657 26.11 -42.07 35.21
CA ASN A 657 26.64 -43.27 35.85
C ASN A 657 25.61 -43.78 36.87
N LEU A 658 25.30 -45.07 36.74
CA LEU A 658 24.38 -45.84 37.57
C LEU A 658 24.74 -45.80 39.07
N PRO A 659 23.75 -45.87 39.97
CA PRO A 659 23.96 -46.45 41.29
C PRO A 659 23.26 -47.80 41.48
N LYS A 660 23.94 -48.60 42.29
CA LYS A 660 23.65 -49.96 42.72
C LYS A 660 22.35 -50.07 43.51
N SER A 661 21.76 -51.25 43.41
CA SER A 661 20.59 -51.78 44.11
C SER A 661 20.69 -51.83 45.64
N PRO A 662 19.54 -51.95 46.32
CA PRO A 662 19.39 -52.89 47.41
C PRO A 662 18.25 -53.89 47.18
N GLU A 663 18.56 -55.14 47.54
CA GLU A 663 17.69 -56.29 47.85
C GLU A 663 16.54 -55.92 48.82
N SER A 664 15.38 -56.57 48.98
CA SER A 664 14.83 -57.88 48.58
C SER A 664 13.30 -57.92 48.88
N ARG A 665 12.65 -59.00 48.37
CA ARG A 665 11.30 -59.57 48.66
C ARG A 665 10.12 -58.88 47.95
N GLY A 666 9.27 -59.53 47.14
CA GLY A 666 9.14 -60.92 46.69
C GLY A 666 7.66 -61.24 46.38
N SER A 667 7.36 -61.64 45.14
CA SER A 667 6.22 -62.50 44.66
C SER A 667 5.98 -62.20 43.16
N ALA A 668 6.42 -63.06 42.22
CA ALA A 668 5.88 -64.35 41.76
C ALA A 668 4.92 -64.24 40.54
N SER A 669 5.26 -65.02 39.50
CA SER A 669 4.47 -65.54 38.34
C SER A 669 4.80 -64.91 36.97
N SER A 670 5.72 -65.51 36.17
CA SER A 670 5.52 -66.53 35.10
C SER A 670 5.01 -65.91 33.78
N GLY A 671 5.61 -66.10 32.59
CA GLY A 671 6.64 -67.04 32.16
C GLY A 671 7.06 -66.88 30.67
N SER A 672 8.02 -67.75 30.30
CA SER A 672 8.49 -68.23 28.97
C SER A 672 9.15 -67.22 28.00
N ARG A 673 10.48 -67.27 27.73
CA ARG A 673 11.29 -68.24 26.92
C ARG A 673 10.83 -68.31 25.45
N GLU A 674 11.64 -68.16 24.40
CA GLU A 674 13.02 -68.59 24.03
C GLU A 674 13.48 -67.71 22.82
N SER A 675 14.73 -67.21 22.70
CA SER A 675 15.92 -67.80 22.03
C SER A 675 15.67 -68.19 20.54
N SER A 676 16.51 -67.96 19.53
CA SER A 676 17.96 -67.79 19.40
C SER A 676 18.31 -67.23 18.00
N ASP A 677 19.55 -66.80 17.87
CA ASP A 677 20.30 -66.44 16.66
C ASP A 677 20.37 -67.51 15.55
N GLU A 678 20.56 -67.08 14.29
CA GLU A 678 21.56 -67.52 13.29
C GLU A 678 21.25 -66.89 11.91
N ILE A 679 22.10 -66.02 11.32
CA ILE A 679 23.32 -66.27 10.51
C ILE A 679 23.03 -66.72 9.05
N MET A 680 23.47 -65.87 8.11
CA MET A 680 23.99 -66.09 6.74
C MET A 680 23.13 -66.85 5.71
N ASP A 681 22.82 -66.22 4.56
CA ASP A 681 23.68 -66.18 3.36
C ASP A 681 22.82 -65.85 2.11
N GLY A 682 23.48 -65.28 1.11
CA GLY A 682 22.90 -64.49 0.04
C GLY A 682 22.06 -65.22 -1.02
N ARG A 683 21.35 -64.41 -1.80
CA ARG A 683 21.11 -64.70 -3.20
C ARG A 683 20.86 -63.43 -4.01
N LYS A 684 21.75 -63.23 -4.99
CA LYS A 684 21.57 -62.41 -6.19
C LYS A 684 20.15 -62.55 -6.77
N ARG A 685 19.56 -61.44 -7.19
CA ARG A 685 18.90 -61.32 -8.51
C ARG A 685 18.76 -59.85 -8.91
N ARG A 686 19.38 -59.52 -10.04
CA ARG A 686 19.08 -58.37 -10.89
C ARG A 686 17.61 -58.43 -11.32
N PHE A 687 16.94 -57.28 -11.37
CA PHE A 687 16.10 -56.93 -12.51
C PHE A 687 16.24 -55.43 -12.79
N THR A 688 16.37 -55.14 -14.07
CA THR A 688 16.57 -53.88 -14.77
C THR A 688 15.24 -53.20 -15.09
N ASP A 689 15.29 -51.87 -15.11
CA ASP A 689 14.72 -50.91 -16.07
C ASP A 689 13.20 -50.73 -16.28
N GLU A 690 12.94 -49.47 -16.71
CA GLU A 690 11.75 -48.83 -17.32
C GLU A 690 10.79 -48.14 -16.33
N ALA A 691 10.78 -46.81 -16.21
CA ALA A 691 10.46 -45.72 -17.15
C ALA A 691 8.95 -45.43 -17.32
N SER A 692 8.62 -44.15 -17.14
CA SER A 692 7.45 -43.42 -17.67
C SER A 692 6.12 -43.49 -16.90
N SER A 693 5.79 -42.39 -16.21
CA SER A 693 4.50 -41.67 -16.21
C SER A 693 4.63 -40.38 -15.41
#